data_AF-A0A8H7R8D0-F1
#
_entry.id   AF-A0A8H7R8D0-F1
#
_cell.length_a   1.000
_cell.length_b   1.000
_cell.length_c   1.000
_cell.angle_alpha   90.00
_cell.angle_beta   90.00
_cell.angle_gamma   90.00
#
_symmetry.space_group_name_H-M   'P 1'
#
loop_
_entity.id
_entity.type
_entity.pdbx_description
1 polymer ?
#
loop_
_entity_poly.entity_id
_entity_poly.type
_entity_poly.pdbx_seq_one_letter_code
_entity_poly.pdbx_strand_id
1 'polypeptide(L)'
;MSSKLFEKLLQDSKSLVDSNENDDSSKLQRELGQIASESFLLKSKFNTGQGLDATAHYFLAQSGTNTQGTIEKLNSIDTRVTFQPKKKVPTNDVESYLKQVNENIVIATVEESNSITRTNLLDRLDDNLHSDWKYEKRQILEEWDYEEEDKKFGCTTGVKDKKIQDMNNKTISYAKIIKQLNDSRLLSEKFPIINKCKTLSTSTQCDKSQERSRADSWSIVSSIANESKGNSHRVGGEFVHDCRVWIASSKRWLETEYQTFMNDTLNNNASEARVGGCPSLMHRIYSFMKLIFMKNASWVDPMFEVDQEYPIWLFTYLLIRSGHSDLALAFVEKHVNSFHESPEFPPALKEYLKSSDKTVSDETSKKLLEKYQEMVYGNVRYDPYKILLYKVIGRCEVEKANIPTVIRTAEDYLWLELSLVRESVHEKRYRLSDFQKKITAYGSTHFDPNGKNPWFYFKVLLLSLQFERAIDYLHKLEEFRLEAVHFAISFAYYGLIRIPSDPLGYTVDLLVTEPDGNVSLNFARIINQYVRLFVSDHAEFALQYLYLITLYSNEDMTTICREYIANYIAGRTDYKSIIGSVDKNYAPLQQGSIAAYKPLFGIPMYENELYRNTILSPIAQKFQRRGKYTDAVNVYVSSGNYTEALQVLNFQLDHTLNMCIKLGKIEGHQVDHQLIDFCVSTLQSYESGANNSCDSNVLIVNHTLLRILKATLHYERHEYEQVVELIKSTNIFPESSDFSDIQIATARFNNSTPYSIRKHIDHVLIIVMESYSKLCDKYSQHNLNLHNINQMNIAKIKKEAVTVMSFVALIDYKIPAEIVVKLNKQDILSTFN
;
A
#
# COMPACT_ATOMS: atom_id res chain seq x y z
N MET A 1 -48.35 -24.54 13.11
CA MET A 1 -48.25 -23.09 12.82
C MET A 1 -48.11 -22.94 11.31
N SER A 2 -48.87 -22.19 10.52
CA SER A 2 -50.22 -21.61 10.60
C SER A 2 -50.65 -21.44 9.13
N SER A 3 -51.32 -22.41 8.51
CA SER A 3 -51.81 -22.23 7.12
C SER A 3 -52.76 -21.03 7.02
N LYS A 4 -53.43 -20.71 8.12
CA LYS A 4 -54.23 -19.49 8.30
C LYS A 4 -53.46 -18.18 8.11
N LEU A 5 -52.16 -18.13 8.39
CA LEU A 5 -51.35 -16.93 8.17
C LEU A 5 -51.04 -16.75 6.69
N PHE A 6 -50.79 -17.85 5.97
CA PHE A 6 -50.55 -17.84 4.53
C PHE A 6 -51.82 -17.58 3.72
N GLU A 7 -52.97 -18.12 4.15
CA GLU A 7 -54.27 -17.77 3.58
C GLU A 7 -54.60 -16.30 3.82
N LYS A 8 -54.28 -15.76 5.00
CA LYS A 8 -54.46 -14.35 5.31
C LYS A 8 -53.56 -13.45 4.45
N LEU A 9 -52.30 -13.84 4.25
CA LEU A 9 -51.36 -13.14 3.36
C LEU A 9 -51.80 -13.19 1.89
N LEU A 10 -52.36 -14.31 1.44
CA LEU A 10 -52.95 -14.45 0.11
C LEU A 10 -54.19 -13.57 -0.06
N GLN A 11 -55.02 -13.47 0.98
CA GLN A 11 -56.22 -12.65 0.96
C GLN A 11 -55.90 -11.15 1.05
N ASP A 12 -54.91 -10.78 1.86
CA ASP A 12 -54.37 -9.41 1.94
C ASP A 12 -53.72 -8.99 0.61
N SER A 13 -52.94 -9.89 -0.02
CA SER A 13 -52.37 -9.67 -1.36
C SER A 13 -53.44 -9.49 -2.44
N LYS A 14 -54.60 -10.14 -2.35
CA LYS A 14 -55.71 -9.96 -3.30
C LYS A 14 -56.42 -8.64 -3.06
N SER A 15 -56.64 -8.26 -1.79
CA SER A 15 -57.27 -6.98 -1.46
C SER A 15 -56.44 -5.75 -1.87
N LEU A 16 -55.11 -5.86 -1.87
CA LEU A 16 -54.18 -4.82 -2.34
C LEU A 16 -54.28 -4.57 -3.86
N VAL A 17 -54.83 -5.51 -4.63
CA VAL A 17 -55.01 -5.39 -6.09
C VAL A 17 -56.36 -4.73 -6.43
N ASP A 18 -57.37 -4.89 -5.58
CA ASP A 18 -58.72 -4.35 -5.80
C ASP A 18 -58.87 -2.90 -5.28
N SER A 19 -57.98 -2.40 -4.42
CA SER A 19 -58.10 -1.06 -3.82
C SER A 19 -57.61 0.12 -4.68
N ASN A 20 -57.06 -0.12 -5.87
CA ASN A 20 -56.53 0.92 -6.76
C ASN A 20 -57.23 0.89 -8.13
N GLU A 21 -58.47 1.39 -8.20
CA GLU A 21 -59.18 1.57 -9.48
C GLU A 21 -58.86 2.90 -10.20
N ASN A 22 -58.07 3.81 -9.59
CA ASN A 22 -57.85 5.16 -10.14
C ASN A 22 -56.39 5.56 -10.44
N ASP A 23 -55.42 4.63 -10.42
CA ASP A 23 -54.03 4.93 -10.83
C ASP A 23 -53.57 4.05 -12.00
N ASP A 24 -53.17 4.72 -13.08
CA ASP A 24 -52.75 4.18 -14.39
C ASP A 24 -51.35 3.54 -14.32
N SER A 25 -51.13 2.62 -13.38
CA SER A 25 -49.92 1.80 -13.27
C SER A 25 -50.19 0.35 -13.67
N SER A 26 -49.26 -0.22 -14.43
CA SER A 26 -49.37 -1.55 -15.04
C SER A 26 -49.59 -2.65 -13.99
N LYS A 27 -50.81 -3.21 -13.97
CA LYS A 27 -51.15 -4.37 -13.14
C LYS A 27 -50.20 -5.53 -13.43
N LEU A 28 -49.58 -6.09 -12.39
CA LEU A 28 -48.77 -7.30 -12.50
C LEU A 28 -49.68 -8.51 -12.77
N GLN A 29 -49.99 -8.76 -14.04
CA GLN A 29 -50.91 -9.80 -14.52
C GLN A 29 -50.31 -11.22 -14.49
N ARG A 30 -49.56 -11.60 -13.45
CA ARG A 30 -49.00 -12.95 -13.37
C ARG A 30 -49.23 -13.57 -12.00
N GLU A 31 -50.18 -14.51 -11.98
CA GLU A 31 -50.41 -15.36 -10.82
C GLU A 31 -49.21 -16.30 -10.59
N LEU A 32 -48.92 -16.67 -9.34
CA LEU A 32 -47.86 -17.63 -9.02
C LEU A 32 -48.01 -18.96 -9.79
N GLY A 33 -49.24 -19.35 -10.13
CA GLY A 33 -49.51 -20.50 -10.99
C GLY A 33 -49.00 -20.34 -12.42
N GLN A 34 -49.10 -19.14 -12.99
CA GLN A 34 -48.54 -18.82 -14.31
C GLN A 34 -47.01 -18.83 -14.29
N ILE A 35 -46.38 -18.26 -13.27
CA ILE A 35 -44.91 -18.26 -13.13
C ILE A 35 -44.37 -19.68 -12.94
N ALA A 36 -45.09 -20.52 -12.18
CA ALA A 36 -44.75 -21.93 -12.04
C ALA A 36 -44.87 -22.67 -13.38
N SER A 37 -45.95 -22.44 -14.14
CA SER A 37 -46.15 -23.07 -15.45
C SER A 37 -45.08 -22.66 -16.48
N GLU A 38 -44.67 -21.40 -16.47
CA GLU A 38 -43.60 -20.89 -17.34
C GLU A 38 -42.22 -21.41 -16.91
N SER A 39 -41.97 -21.59 -15.61
CA SER A 39 -40.76 -22.22 -15.10
C SER A 39 -40.68 -23.70 -15.46
N PHE A 40 -41.82 -24.42 -15.44
CA PHE A 40 -41.88 -25.81 -15.92
C PHE A 40 -41.69 -25.90 -17.44
N LEU A 41 -42.21 -24.93 -18.20
CA LEU A 41 -41.96 -24.81 -19.65
C LEU A 41 -40.48 -24.56 -19.95
N LEU A 42 -39.81 -23.68 -19.20
CA LEU A 42 -38.36 -23.45 -19.32
C LEU A 42 -37.55 -24.70 -18.94
N LYS A 43 -37.98 -25.42 -17.90
CA LYS A 43 -37.37 -26.69 -17.50
C LYS A 43 -37.55 -27.79 -18.55
N SER A 44 -38.67 -27.81 -19.28
CA SER A 44 -38.92 -28.76 -20.38
C SER A 44 -38.08 -28.49 -21.63
N LYS A 45 -37.46 -27.31 -21.75
CA LYS A 45 -36.52 -26.97 -22.84
C LYS A 45 -35.09 -27.46 -22.57
N PHE A 46 -34.78 -27.93 -21.36
CA PHE A 46 -33.48 -28.48 -20.98
C PHE A 46 -33.60 -29.97 -20.60
N ASN A 47 -33.83 -30.84 -21.59
CA ASN A 47 -33.08 -32.10 -21.70
C ASN A 47 -33.28 -32.80 -23.05
N THR A 48 -32.16 -32.87 -23.77
CA THR A 48 -31.63 -33.89 -24.68
C THR A 48 -32.58 -34.86 -25.39
N GLY A 49 -32.50 -34.85 -26.71
CA GLY A 49 -33.02 -35.89 -27.57
C GLY A 49 -32.44 -37.26 -27.22
N GLN A 50 -33.34 -38.22 -27.05
CA GLN A 50 -33.15 -39.65 -27.28
C GLN A 50 -34.52 -40.24 -27.61
N GLY A 51 -34.52 -41.26 -28.48
CA GLY A 51 -35.71 -41.76 -29.18
C GLY A 51 -36.86 -42.18 -28.27
N LEU A 52 -38.08 -41.95 -28.76
CA LEU A 52 -39.35 -42.37 -28.19
C LEU A 52 -39.34 -43.87 -27.93
N ASP A 53 -39.13 -44.25 -26.67
CA ASP A 53 -39.23 -45.62 -26.23
C ASP A 53 -40.72 -45.97 -26.11
N ALA A 54 -41.20 -46.89 -26.95
CA ALA A 54 -42.60 -47.34 -26.96
C ALA A 54 -43.07 -47.92 -25.61
N THR A 55 -42.11 -48.24 -24.73
CA THR A 55 -42.27 -48.63 -23.34
C THR A 55 -42.84 -47.51 -22.45
N ALA A 56 -42.54 -46.23 -22.75
CA ALA A 56 -43.02 -45.09 -21.98
C ALA A 56 -44.53 -44.85 -22.16
N HIS A 57 -45.08 -45.17 -23.34
CA HIS A 57 -46.53 -45.13 -23.59
C HIS A 57 -47.28 -46.18 -22.77
N TYR A 58 -46.70 -47.36 -22.58
CA TYR A 58 -47.27 -48.42 -21.74
C TYR A 58 -47.17 -48.09 -20.25
N PHE A 59 -46.05 -47.48 -19.83
CA PHE A 59 -45.83 -47.04 -18.44
C PHE A 59 -46.79 -45.90 -18.03
N LEU A 60 -47.09 -44.98 -18.94
CA LEU A 60 -48.04 -43.87 -18.71
C LEU A 60 -49.51 -44.32 -18.78
N ALA A 61 -49.82 -45.33 -19.58
CA ALA A 61 -51.14 -45.97 -19.56
C ALA A 61 -51.36 -46.72 -18.23
N GLN A 62 -50.32 -47.37 -17.70
CA GLN A 62 -50.36 -48.08 -16.42
C GLN A 62 -50.52 -47.13 -15.21
N SER A 63 -50.08 -45.88 -15.32
CA SER A 63 -50.29 -44.83 -14.30
C SER A 63 -51.66 -44.12 -14.41
N GLY A 64 -52.57 -44.62 -15.24
CA GLY A 64 -53.95 -44.11 -15.37
C GLY A 64 -54.06 -42.80 -16.15
N THR A 65 -53.00 -42.36 -16.83
CA THR A 65 -53.03 -41.14 -17.64
C THR A 65 -53.45 -41.44 -19.07
N ASN A 66 -54.49 -40.75 -19.55
CA ASN A 66 -55.10 -41.00 -20.85
C ASN A 66 -54.22 -40.42 -21.98
N THR A 67 -53.29 -41.24 -22.49
CA THR A 67 -52.22 -40.84 -23.42
C THR A 67 -52.72 -40.45 -24.82
N GLN A 68 -53.91 -40.89 -25.23
CA GLN A 68 -54.47 -40.52 -26.54
C GLN A 68 -55.00 -39.08 -26.54
N GLY A 69 -55.68 -38.65 -25.47
CA GLY A 69 -56.22 -37.29 -25.39
C GLY A 69 -55.15 -36.20 -25.21
N THR A 70 -53.98 -36.55 -24.67
CA THR A 70 -52.86 -35.61 -24.55
C THR A 70 -52.13 -35.41 -25.86
N ILE A 71 -52.05 -36.42 -26.73
CA ILE A 71 -51.47 -36.32 -28.07
C ILE A 71 -52.36 -35.51 -29.01
N GLU A 72 -53.69 -35.68 -28.93
CA GLU A 72 -54.63 -34.83 -29.68
C GLU A 72 -54.55 -33.36 -29.24
N LYS A 73 -54.38 -33.10 -27.94
CA LYS A 73 -54.14 -31.74 -27.42
C LYS A 73 -52.79 -31.18 -27.87
N LEU A 74 -51.75 -31.99 -27.94
CA LEU A 74 -50.42 -31.59 -28.44
C LEU A 74 -50.45 -31.22 -29.93
N ASN A 75 -51.22 -31.95 -30.72
CA ASN A 75 -51.40 -31.66 -32.15
C ASN A 75 -52.33 -30.46 -32.42
N SER A 76 -53.20 -30.10 -31.47
CA SER A 76 -54.08 -28.92 -31.57
C SER A 76 -53.37 -27.59 -31.30
N ILE A 77 -52.13 -27.63 -30.82
CA ILE A 77 -51.34 -26.43 -30.53
C ILE A 77 -50.62 -25.99 -31.81
N ASP A 78 -51.28 -25.11 -32.56
CA ASP A 78 -50.75 -24.53 -33.79
C ASP A 78 -49.57 -23.60 -33.48
N THR A 79 -48.35 -24.07 -33.76
CA THR A 79 -47.08 -23.35 -33.53
C THR A 79 -46.84 -22.20 -34.51
N ARG A 80 -47.76 -21.94 -35.45
CA ARG A 80 -47.64 -20.88 -36.46
C ARG A 80 -47.92 -19.48 -35.93
N VAL A 81 -48.60 -19.32 -34.81
CA VAL A 81 -48.99 -17.99 -34.30
C VAL A 81 -47.84 -17.29 -33.56
N THR A 82 -46.85 -18.01 -33.06
CA THR A 82 -45.72 -17.43 -32.30
C THR A 82 -44.53 -17.00 -33.18
N PHE A 83 -44.47 -17.47 -34.43
CA PHE A 83 -43.46 -17.06 -35.40
C PHE A 83 -44.15 -16.48 -36.64
N GLN A 84 -44.50 -15.19 -36.64
CA GLN A 84 -44.74 -14.52 -37.91
C GLN A 84 -43.40 -14.37 -38.64
N PRO A 85 -43.19 -14.99 -39.81
CA PRO A 85 -42.16 -14.53 -40.72
C PRO A 85 -42.59 -13.12 -41.16
N LYS A 86 -41.72 -12.11 -41.04
CA LYS A 86 -41.97 -10.77 -41.62
C LYS A 86 -42.50 -10.96 -43.04
N LYS A 87 -43.69 -10.43 -43.34
CA LYS A 87 -44.34 -10.55 -44.66
C LYS A 87 -43.29 -10.26 -45.75
N LYS A 88 -43.03 -11.22 -46.66
CA LYS A 88 -42.22 -10.94 -47.84
C LYS A 88 -42.98 -9.90 -48.67
N VAL A 89 -42.42 -8.70 -48.79
CA VAL A 89 -42.96 -7.65 -49.65
C VAL A 89 -42.94 -8.17 -51.10
N PRO A 90 -44.04 -8.05 -51.87
CA PRO A 90 -44.04 -8.40 -53.29
C PRO A 90 -43.01 -7.54 -54.04
N THR A 91 -42.27 -8.14 -54.97
CA THR A 91 -41.10 -7.57 -55.67
C THR A 91 -41.35 -6.32 -56.53
N ASN A 92 -42.54 -5.73 -56.50
CA ASN A 92 -42.94 -4.60 -57.35
C ASN A 92 -43.14 -3.27 -56.60
N ASP A 93 -42.91 -3.21 -55.27
CA ASP A 93 -43.04 -1.97 -54.49
C ASP A 93 -41.71 -1.58 -53.84
N VAL A 94 -40.99 -0.67 -54.51
CA VAL A 94 -39.66 -0.19 -54.10
C VAL A 94 -39.73 0.63 -52.82
N GLU A 95 -40.80 1.38 -52.60
CA GLU A 95 -40.91 2.30 -51.45
C GLU A 95 -41.20 1.52 -50.15
N SER A 96 -42.08 0.52 -50.20
CA SER A 96 -42.29 -0.39 -49.08
C SER A 96 -41.05 -1.22 -48.74
N TYR A 97 -40.26 -1.61 -49.74
CA TYR A 97 -38.98 -2.30 -49.52
C TYR A 97 -37.95 -1.38 -48.85
N LEU A 98 -37.79 -0.14 -49.32
CA LEU A 98 -36.87 0.83 -48.73
C LEU A 98 -37.24 1.16 -47.28
N LYS A 99 -38.54 1.30 -46.98
CA LYS A 99 -39.01 1.54 -45.62
C LYS A 99 -38.70 0.37 -44.69
N GLN A 100 -38.91 -0.87 -45.16
CA GLN A 100 -38.55 -2.06 -44.41
C GLN A 100 -37.03 -2.20 -44.19
N VAL A 101 -36.23 -1.87 -45.21
CA VAL A 101 -34.76 -1.87 -45.08
C VAL A 101 -34.32 -0.81 -44.09
N ASN A 102 -34.89 0.39 -44.13
CA ASN A 102 -34.59 1.44 -43.16
C ASN A 102 -34.98 1.04 -41.74
N GLU A 103 -36.18 0.48 -41.53
CA GLU A 103 -36.60 -0.04 -40.23
C GLU A 103 -35.69 -1.15 -39.72
N ASN A 104 -35.26 -2.07 -40.60
CA ASN A 104 -34.31 -3.12 -40.23
C ASN A 104 -32.93 -2.56 -39.87
N ILE A 105 -32.45 -1.54 -40.60
CA ILE A 105 -31.18 -0.87 -40.30
C ILE A 105 -31.28 -0.17 -38.95
N VAL A 106 -32.38 0.55 -38.68
CA VAL A 106 -32.59 1.22 -37.38
C VAL A 106 -32.64 0.21 -36.24
N ILE A 107 -33.31 -0.92 -36.41
CA ILE A 107 -33.34 -1.97 -35.37
C ILE A 107 -31.94 -2.58 -35.19
N ALA A 108 -31.23 -2.88 -36.28
CA ALA A 108 -29.89 -3.45 -36.20
C ALA A 108 -28.89 -2.50 -35.54
N THR A 109 -28.96 -1.19 -35.84
CA THR A 109 -28.08 -0.20 -35.21
C THR A 109 -28.40 0.01 -33.73
N VAL A 110 -29.68 -0.07 -33.35
CA VAL A 110 -30.09 -0.03 -31.94
C VAL A 110 -29.64 -1.28 -31.19
N GLU A 111 -29.77 -2.47 -31.80
CA GLU A 111 -29.29 -3.73 -31.21
C GLU A 111 -27.76 -3.75 -31.07
N GLU A 112 -27.04 -3.28 -32.09
CA GLU A 112 -25.58 -3.14 -32.06
C GLU A 112 -25.15 -2.13 -30.98
N SER A 113 -25.78 -0.95 -30.94
CA SER A 113 -25.52 0.07 -29.92
C SER A 113 -25.80 -0.44 -28.51
N ASN A 114 -26.88 -1.19 -28.31
CA ASN A 114 -27.21 -1.81 -27.03
C ASN A 114 -26.20 -2.89 -26.66
N SER A 115 -25.76 -3.72 -27.62
CA SER A 115 -24.74 -4.74 -27.39
C SER A 115 -23.42 -4.11 -26.96
N ILE A 116 -22.95 -3.09 -27.69
CA ILE A 116 -21.72 -2.34 -27.39
C ILE A 116 -21.83 -1.64 -26.04
N THR A 117 -22.97 -1.01 -25.74
CA THR A 117 -23.18 -0.35 -24.45
C THR A 117 -23.16 -1.35 -23.30
N ARG A 118 -23.76 -2.54 -23.49
CA ARG A 118 -23.76 -3.60 -22.48
C ARG A 118 -22.36 -4.16 -22.23
N THR A 119 -21.57 -4.41 -23.26
CA THR A 119 -20.19 -4.88 -23.09
C THR A 119 -19.35 -3.82 -22.38
N ASN A 120 -19.42 -2.57 -22.83
CA ASN A 120 -18.69 -1.47 -22.19
C ASN A 120 -19.08 -1.25 -20.72
N LEU A 121 -20.37 -1.45 -20.37
CA LEU A 121 -20.82 -1.39 -18.98
C LEU A 121 -20.30 -2.56 -18.16
N LEU A 122 -20.30 -3.77 -18.70
CA LEU A 122 -19.76 -4.96 -18.01
C LEU A 122 -18.27 -4.83 -17.78
N ASP A 123 -17.51 -4.37 -18.78
CA ASP A 123 -16.07 -4.16 -18.67
C ASP A 123 -15.77 -3.10 -17.60
N ARG A 124 -16.50 -1.96 -17.60
CA ARG A 124 -16.36 -0.93 -16.55
C ARG A 124 -16.76 -1.42 -15.16
N LEU A 125 -17.78 -2.27 -15.06
CA LEU A 125 -18.18 -2.87 -13.78
C LEU A 125 -17.11 -3.83 -13.28
N ASP A 126 -16.51 -4.62 -14.16
CA ASP A 126 -15.43 -5.53 -13.80
C ASP A 126 -14.18 -4.76 -13.36
N ASP A 127 -13.81 -3.70 -14.08
CA ASP A 127 -12.72 -2.79 -13.70
C ASP A 127 -12.96 -2.14 -12.34
N ASN A 128 -14.18 -1.66 -12.08
CA ASN A 128 -14.56 -1.07 -10.80
C ASN A 128 -14.56 -2.12 -9.68
N LEU A 129 -15.13 -3.29 -9.89
CA LEU A 129 -15.11 -4.40 -8.93
C LEU A 129 -13.68 -4.82 -8.60
N HIS A 130 -12.81 -4.90 -9.61
CA HIS A 130 -11.39 -5.17 -9.39
C HIS A 130 -10.74 -4.03 -8.61
N SER A 131 -11.00 -2.77 -8.92
CA SER A 131 -10.46 -1.62 -8.18
C SER A 131 -10.94 -1.58 -6.72
N ASP A 132 -12.23 -1.84 -6.48
CA ASP A 132 -12.84 -1.85 -5.15
C ASP A 132 -12.31 -3.03 -4.34
N TRP A 133 -12.25 -4.23 -4.92
CA TRP A 133 -11.63 -5.39 -4.28
C TRP A 133 -10.16 -5.14 -3.96
N LYS A 134 -9.41 -4.52 -4.87
CA LYS A 134 -8.01 -4.12 -4.64
C LYS A 134 -7.90 -3.15 -3.46
N TYR A 135 -8.83 -2.22 -3.33
CA TYR A 135 -8.87 -1.27 -2.22
C TYR A 135 -9.25 -1.95 -0.89
N GLU A 136 -10.33 -2.73 -0.86
CA GLU A 136 -10.77 -3.47 0.33
C GLU A 136 -9.72 -4.48 0.78
N LYS A 137 -9.12 -5.22 -0.15
CA LYS A 137 -8.03 -6.16 0.17
C LYS A 137 -6.83 -5.44 0.79
N ARG A 138 -6.47 -4.24 0.30
CA ARG A 138 -5.41 -3.44 0.92
C ARG A 138 -5.79 -3.05 2.35
N GLN A 139 -7.03 -2.62 2.57
CA GLN A 139 -7.51 -2.25 3.89
C GLN A 139 -7.50 -3.46 4.84
N ILE A 140 -7.99 -4.62 4.40
CA ILE A 140 -7.97 -5.86 5.19
C ILE A 140 -6.53 -6.28 5.51
N LEU A 141 -5.61 -6.19 4.55
CA LEU A 141 -4.20 -6.49 4.79
C LEU A 141 -3.57 -5.52 5.80
N GLU A 142 -3.93 -4.24 5.75
CA GLU A 142 -3.51 -3.26 6.75
C GLU A 142 -4.10 -3.59 8.13
N GLU A 143 -5.38 -4.00 8.20
CA GLU A 143 -6.10 -4.47 9.42
C GLU A 143 -5.49 -5.75 10.00
N TRP A 144 -5.11 -6.71 9.17
CA TRP A 144 -4.39 -7.91 9.61
C TRP A 144 -2.98 -7.61 10.08
N ASP A 145 -2.29 -6.66 9.44
CA ASP A 145 -1.05 -6.13 9.97
C ASP A 145 -1.25 -5.55 11.36
N TYR A 146 -2.34 -4.80 11.62
CA TYR A 146 -2.64 -4.31 12.97
C TYR A 146 -2.80 -5.46 13.98
N GLU A 147 -3.53 -6.53 13.65
CA GLU A 147 -3.72 -7.67 14.56
C GLU A 147 -2.45 -8.51 14.80
N GLU A 148 -1.62 -8.68 13.78
CA GLU A 148 -0.33 -9.36 13.94
C GLU A 148 0.70 -8.47 14.65
N GLU A 149 0.68 -7.15 14.41
CA GLU A 149 1.57 -6.16 15.04
C GLU A 149 1.27 -6.02 16.54
N ASP A 150 0.00 -5.95 16.94
CA ASP A 150 -0.40 -5.89 18.35
C ASP A 150 0.08 -7.13 19.12
N LYS A 151 0.10 -8.28 18.46
CA LYS A 151 0.67 -9.54 18.99
C LYS A 151 2.20 -9.53 19.00
N LYS A 152 2.84 -9.01 17.94
CA LYS A 152 4.29 -9.08 17.72
C LYS A 152 5.10 -7.99 18.43
N PHE A 153 4.49 -6.86 18.77
CA PHE A 153 5.18 -5.71 19.39
C PHE A 153 4.62 -5.35 20.76
N GLY A 154 3.59 -6.05 21.24
CA GLY A 154 3.09 -5.91 22.60
C GLY A 154 2.48 -4.53 22.88
N CYS A 155 1.70 -4.00 21.93
CA CYS A 155 0.98 -2.74 22.14
C CYS A 155 -0.28 -2.94 23.03
N THR A 156 -0.18 -3.75 24.09
CA THR A 156 -1.20 -3.80 25.13
C THR A 156 -1.07 -2.56 26.00
N THR A 157 -2.08 -1.71 25.94
CA THR A 157 -2.33 -0.62 26.86
C THR A 157 -2.11 -1.05 28.31
N GLY A 158 -1.06 -0.51 28.94
CA GLY A 158 -1.00 -0.36 30.39
C GLY A 158 -0.21 -1.41 31.17
N VAL A 159 1.11 -1.49 31.00
CA VAL A 159 2.04 -1.76 32.12
C VAL A 159 3.32 -0.92 31.92
N LYS A 160 3.65 -0.06 32.89
CA LYS A 160 4.89 0.72 32.91
C LYS A 160 6.06 -0.19 33.34
N ASP A 161 6.55 -1.02 32.42
CA ASP A 161 7.77 -1.81 32.65
C ASP A 161 9.04 -1.04 32.23
N LYS A 162 10.08 -1.12 33.07
CA LYS A 162 11.41 -0.52 32.79
C LYS A 162 11.99 -0.96 31.43
N LYS A 163 11.70 -2.18 30.98
CA LYS A 163 12.11 -2.70 29.66
C LYS A 163 11.54 -1.90 28.49
N ILE A 164 10.31 -1.42 28.60
CA ILE A 164 9.65 -0.62 27.55
C ILE A 164 10.29 0.77 27.48
N GLN A 165 10.67 1.35 28.62
CA GLN A 165 11.39 2.64 28.67
C GLN A 165 12.78 2.55 28.07
N ASP A 166 13.54 1.48 28.35
CA ASP A 166 14.87 1.26 27.76
C ASP A 166 14.80 1.06 26.24
N MET A 167 13.79 0.33 25.77
CA MET A 167 13.52 0.16 24.32
C MET A 167 13.12 1.49 23.66
N ASN A 168 12.30 2.31 24.33
CA ASN A 168 11.91 3.62 23.82
C ASN A 168 13.13 4.57 23.73
N ASN A 169 14.02 4.56 24.74
CA ASN A 169 15.26 5.34 24.71
C ASN A 169 16.22 4.92 23.57
N LYS A 170 16.35 3.61 23.32
CA LYS A 170 17.10 3.10 22.15
C LYS A 170 16.45 3.58 20.86
N THR A 171 15.14 3.44 20.73
CA THR A 171 14.34 3.86 19.56
C THR A 171 14.53 5.36 19.24
N ILE A 172 14.50 6.22 20.26
CA ILE A 172 14.75 7.66 20.12
C ILE A 172 16.20 7.94 19.69
N SER A 173 17.17 7.20 20.23
CA SER A 173 18.58 7.37 19.88
C SER A 173 18.84 7.04 18.41
N TYR A 174 18.24 5.95 17.92
CA TYR A 174 18.25 5.61 16.50
C TYR A 174 17.52 6.65 15.64
N ALA A 175 16.34 7.13 16.08
CA ALA A 175 15.60 8.16 15.35
C ALA A 175 16.40 9.47 15.17
N LYS A 176 17.23 9.85 16.15
CA LYS A 176 18.16 10.99 16.02
C LYS A 176 19.19 10.77 14.91
N ILE A 177 19.71 9.55 14.75
CA ILE A 177 20.62 9.23 13.63
C ILE A 177 19.89 9.36 12.30
N ILE A 178 18.65 8.86 12.21
CA ILE A 178 17.85 8.94 10.98
C ILE A 178 17.52 10.39 10.61
N LYS A 179 17.22 11.24 11.59
CA LYS A 179 17.05 12.67 11.35
C LYS A 179 18.34 13.28 10.76
N GLN A 180 19.50 13.01 11.37
CA GLN A 180 20.78 13.47 10.84
C GLN A 180 21.06 12.93 9.43
N LEU A 181 20.68 11.69 9.14
CA LEU A 181 20.80 11.10 7.79
C LEU A 181 19.97 11.90 6.78
N ASN A 182 18.70 12.18 7.09
CA ASN A 182 17.84 12.95 6.19
C ASN A 182 18.32 14.40 6.03
N ASP A 183 18.82 15.02 7.09
CA ASP A 183 19.43 16.35 7.02
C ASP A 183 20.68 16.34 6.12
N SER A 184 21.53 15.32 6.21
CA SER A 184 22.66 15.13 5.27
C SER A 184 22.20 14.83 3.84
N ARG A 185 21.10 14.08 3.65
CA ARG A 185 20.51 13.83 2.32
C ARG A 185 20.02 15.13 1.68
N LEU A 186 19.43 16.05 2.45
CA LEU A 186 19.03 17.38 1.97
C LEU A 186 20.23 18.19 1.49
N LEU A 187 21.35 18.11 2.20
CA LEU A 187 22.61 18.78 1.83
C LEU A 187 23.41 18.03 0.76
N SER A 188 22.96 16.86 0.32
CA SER A 188 23.70 15.93 -0.55
C SER A 188 25.09 15.54 -0.01
N GLU A 189 25.24 15.50 1.32
CA GLU A 189 26.47 15.09 2.00
C GLU A 189 26.52 13.59 2.28
N LYS A 190 27.75 13.05 2.40
CA LYS A 190 27.97 11.64 2.72
C LYS A 190 27.71 11.38 4.20
N PHE A 191 26.84 10.43 4.50
CA PHE A 191 26.55 10.02 5.88
C PHE A 191 26.98 8.56 6.16
N PRO A 192 27.84 8.31 7.17
CA PRO A 192 28.25 6.96 7.54
C PRO A 192 27.23 6.32 8.50
N ILE A 193 26.11 5.81 7.94
CA ILE A 193 25.02 5.22 8.73
C ILE A 193 25.46 3.93 9.44
N ILE A 194 26.24 3.06 8.80
CA ILE A 194 26.60 1.75 9.37
C ILE A 194 27.46 1.95 10.62
N ASN A 195 28.47 2.80 10.55
CA ASN A 195 29.32 3.10 11.71
C ASN A 195 28.52 3.72 12.88
N LYS A 196 27.59 4.65 12.60
CA LYS A 196 26.75 5.27 13.63
C LYS A 196 25.73 4.29 14.24
N CYS A 197 25.14 3.41 13.44
CA CYS A 197 24.25 2.35 13.95
C CYS A 197 25.03 1.28 14.73
N LYS A 198 26.26 0.96 14.31
CA LYS A 198 27.15 0.03 15.00
C LYS A 198 27.48 0.50 16.41
N THR A 199 27.79 1.78 16.61
CA THR A 199 28.11 2.31 17.95
C THR A 199 26.92 2.28 18.91
N LEU A 200 25.69 2.48 18.42
CA LEU A 200 24.48 2.40 19.25
C LEU A 200 24.02 0.97 19.55
N SER A 201 24.37 0.02 18.68
CA SER A 201 23.88 -1.36 18.76
C SER A 201 24.47 -2.20 19.91
N THR A 202 25.33 -1.64 20.77
CA THR A 202 25.85 -2.34 21.96
C THR A 202 24.71 -2.64 22.93
N SER A 203 24.22 -3.89 22.90
CA SER A 203 23.11 -4.35 23.72
C SER A 203 23.61 -5.03 24.98
N THR A 204 23.05 -4.67 26.13
CA THR A 204 23.27 -5.34 27.43
C THR A 204 22.66 -6.74 27.51
N GLN A 205 21.92 -7.20 26.49
CA GLN A 205 21.19 -8.48 26.49
C GLN A 205 21.87 -9.60 25.70
N CYS A 206 22.96 -9.31 24.96
CA CYS A 206 23.63 -10.32 24.15
C CYS A 206 24.73 -11.05 24.95
N ASP A 207 24.84 -12.37 24.74
CA ASP A 207 26.01 -13.13 25.17
C ASP A 207 27.27 -12.71 24.38
N LYS A 208 28.47 -12.96 24.93
CA LYS A 208 29.75 -12.62 24.27
C LYS A 208 29.87 -13.16 22.84
N SER A 209 29.32 -14.34 22.56
CA SER A 209 29.31 -14.95 21.23
C SER A 209 28.35 -14.24 20.28
N GLN A 210 27.14 -13.92 20.73
CA GLN A 210 26.15 -13.16 19.97
C GLN A 210 26.65 -11.75 19.67
N GLU A 211 27.26 -11.08 20.65
CA GLU A 211 27.83 -9.75 20.48
C GLU A 211 28.95 -9.73 19.44
N ARG A 212 29.80 -10.76 19.42
CA ARG A 212 30.81 -10.94 18.37
C ARG A 212 30.16 -11.11 17.00
N SER A 213 29.21 -12.05 16.84
CA SER A 213 28.53 -12.29 15.56
C SER A 213 27.75 -11.06 15.06
N ARG A 214 27.17 -10.27 15.97
CA ARG A 214 26.51 -8.99 15.69
C ARG A 214 27.50 -7.92 15.23
N ALA A 215 28.63 -7.78 15.92
CA ALA A 215 29.68 -6.84 15.54
C ALA A 215 30.31 -7.20 14.18
N ASP A 216 30.50 -8.51 13.93
CA ASP A 216 30.94 -9.05 12.64
C ASP A 216 29.94 -8.69 11.55
N SER A 217 28.64 -8.84 11.80
CA SER A 217 27.58 -8.51 10.84
C SER A 217 27.66 -7.05 10.37
N TRP A 218 27.83 -6.09 11.30
CA TRP A 218 28.06 -4.68 10.92
C TRP A 218 29.37 -4.47 10.17
N SER A 219 30.43 -5.20 10.53
CA SER A 219 31.72 -5.12 9.83
C SER A 219 31.65 -5.67 8.40
N ILE A 220 30.91 -6.76 8.18
CA ILE A 220 30.68 -7.35 6.86
C ILE A 220 29.99 -6.34 5.96
N VAL A 221 28.89 -5.75 6.46
CA VAL A 221 28.12 -4.76 5.69
C VAL A 221 28.97 -3.53 5.39
N SER A 222 29.75 -3.03 6.35
CA SER A 222 30.68 -1.91 6.12
C SER A 222 31.72 -2.22 5.04
N SER A 223 32.23 -3.47 5.01
CA SER A 223 33.16 -3.94 3.98
C SER A 223 32.50 -4.06 2.59
N ILE A 224 31.27 -4.57 2.52
CA ILE A 224 30.52 -4.71 1.26
C ILE A 224 30.10 -3.34 0.72
N ALA A 225 29.58 -2.47 1.57
CA ALA A 225 29.18 -1.10 1.23
C ALA A 225 30.37 -0.15 0.98
N ASN A 226 31.59 -0.59 1.34
CA ASN A 226 32.84 0.17 1.19
C ASN A 226 32.80 1.55 1.89
N GLU A 227 32.09 1.64 3.02
CA GLU A 227 31.90 2.88 3.79
C GLU A 227 33.24 3.44 4.31
N SER A 228 34.19 2.56 4.65
CA SER A 228 35.52 2.91 5.17
C SER A 228 36.43 3.66 4.19
N LYS A 229 36.18 3.57 2.88
CA LYS A 229 36.96 4.26 1.85
C LYS A 229 36.31 5.57 1.36
N GLY A 230 35.20 6.00 1.96
CA GLY A 230 34.48 7.20 1.56
C GLY A 230 33.85 7.13 0.16
N ASN A 231 33.88 5.98 -0.50
CA ASN A 231 33.39 5.75 -1.86
C ASN A 231 32.12 4.91 -1.83
N SER A 232 30.99 5.57 -1.61
CA SER A 232 29.74 5.26 -2.31
C SER A 232 28.79 6.45 -2.25
N HIS A 233 28.81 7.26 -3.31
CA HIS A 233 27.56 7.85 -3.81
C HIS A 233 26.91 6.77 -4.67
N ARG A 234 25.77 6.26 -4.21
CA ARG A 234 24.73 5.71 -5.07
C ARG A 234 23.40 6.32 -4.63
N VAL A 235 23.34 7.65 -4.72
CA VAL A 235 22.07 8.38 -4.59
C VAL A 235 21.47 8.43 -5.98
N GLY A 236 20.33 7.78 -6.16
CA GLY A 236 19.51 7.89 -7.36
C GLY A 236 19.91 6.93 -8.49
N GLY A 237 19.06 5.95 -8.72
CA GLY A 237 18.74 5.46 -10.07
C GLY A 237 19.89 4.91 -10.90
N GLU A 238 20.39 3.73 -10.53
CA GLU A 238 20.61 2.59 -11.43
C GLU A 238 21.27 1.45 -10.63
N PHE A 239 20.58 0.32 -10.55
CA PHE A 239 21.06 -0.92 -9.92
C PHE A 239 22.24 -1.49 -10.73
N VAL A 240 23.44 -0.92 -10.62
CA VAL A 240 24.64 -1.59 -11.12
C VAL A 240 25.06 -2.64 -10.08
N HIS A 241 24.32 -3.75 -10.07
CA HIS A 241 24.62 -4.99 -9.37
C HIS A 241 25.87 -5.63 -9.98
N ASP A 242 27.05 -5.08 -9.70
CA ASP A 242 28.25 -5.88 -9.92
C ASP A 242 28.46 -6.80 -8.71
N CYS A 243 27.73 -7.92 -8.71
CA CYS A 243 27.85 -8.95 -7.69
C CYS A 243 29.31 -9.42 -7.51
N ARG A 244 30.18 -9.23 -8.52
CA ARG A 244 31.61 -9.53 -8.42
C ARG A 244 32.31 -8.71 -7.34
N VAL A 245 31.97 -7.42 -7.22
CA VAL A 245 32.53 -6.54 -6.18
C VAL A 245 32.10 -7.04 -4.80
N TRP A 246 30.84 -7.41 -4.65
CA TRP A 246 30.31 -7.92 -3.38
C TRP A 246 30.93 -9.27 -2.99
N ILE A 247 31.08 -10.20 -3.94
CA ILE A 247 31.75 -11.49 -3.73
C ILE A 247 33.20 -11.26 -3.28
N ALA A 248 33.92 -10.36 -3.95
CA ALA A 248 35.29 -10.01 -3.59
C ALA A 248 35.37 -9.38 -2.20
N SER A 249 34.44 -8.49 -1.84
CA SER A 249 34.37 -7.86 -0.51
C SER A 249 34.06 -8.86 0.60
N SER A 250 33.11 -9.78 0.40
CA SER A 250 32.79 -10.84 1.37
C SER A 250 33.97 -11.79 1.57
N LYS A 251 34.64 -12.19 0.48
CA LYS A 251 35.85 -13.02 0.54
C LYS A 251 36.99 -12.30 1.27
N ARG A 252 37.24 -11.03 0.95
CA ARG A 252 38.27 -10.22 1.61
C ARG A 252 38.00 -10.06 3.11
N TRP A 253 36.72 -9.94 3.49
CA TRP A 253 36.34 -9.90 4.90
C TRP A 253 36.70 -11.21 5.61
N LEU A 254 36.37 -12.37 5.03
CA LEU A 254 36.75 -13.70 5.56
C LEU A 254 38.27 -13.91 5.63
N GLU A 255 39.02 -13.36 4.69
CA GLU A 255 40.48 -13.36 4.72
C GLU A 255 41.02 -12.49 5.88
N THR A 256 40.43 -11.32 6.10
CA THR A 256 40.81 -10.41 7.19
C THR A 256 40.43 -10.97 8.56
N GLU A 257 39.28 -11.63 8.68
CA GLU A 257 38.86 -12.37 9.87
C GLU A 257 39.89 -13.47 10.20
N TYR A 258 40.31 -14.23 9.19
CA TYR A 258 41.32 -15.29 9.36
C TYR A 258 42.70 -14.74 9.75
N GLN A 259 43.09 -13.59 9.18
CA GLN A 259 44.31 -12.90 9.62
C GLN A 259 44.22 -12.49 11.10
N THR A 260 43.08 -11.94 11.53
CA THR A 260 42.85 -11.59 12.94
C THR A 260 42.93 -12.83 13.83
N PHE A 261 42.27 -13.93 13.44
CA PHE A 261 42.35 -15.20 14.15
C PHE A 261 43.79 -15.73 14.28
N MET A 262 44.57 -15.68 13.19
CA MET A 262 45.98 -16.08 13.19
C MET A 262 46.79 -15.20 14.15
N ASN A 263 46.55 -13.89 14.13
CA ASN A 263 47.24 -12.93 14.97
C ASN A 263 46.91 -13.16 16.45
N ASP A 264 45.65 -13.36 16.79
CA ASP A 264 45.19 -13.65 18.14
C ASP A 264 45.76 -14.97 18.65
N THR A 265 45.80 -16.00 17.81
CA THR A 265 46.36 -17.32 18.16
C THR A 265 47.87 -17.22 18.46
N LEU A 266 48.62 -16.45 17.67
CA LEU A 266 50.03 -16.20 17.92
C LEU A 266 50.26 -15.38 19.19
N ASN A 267 49.44 -14.35 19.43
CA ASN A 267 49.55 -13.50 20.61
C ASN A 267 49.23 -14.26 21.89
N ASN A 268 48.19 -15.10 21.88
CA ASN A 268 47.78 -15.90 23.03
C ASN A 268 48.82 -16.99 23.38
N ASN A 269 49.58 -17.46 22.39
CA ASN A 269 50.62 -18.48 22.57
C ASN A 269 52.03 -17.92 22.32
N ALA A 270 52.27 -16.65 22.64
CA ALA A 270 53.51 -15.95 22.29
C ALA A 270 54.79 -16.64 22.82
N SER A 271 54.72 -17.30 23.99
CA SER A 271 55.83 -18.03 24.61
C SER A 271 56.27 -19.27 23.83
N GLU A 272 55.31 -19.98 23.21
CA GLU A 272 55.54 -21.17 22.40
C GLU A 272 55.84 -20.81 20.94
N ALA A 273 55.13 -19.84 20.39
CA ALA A 273 55.25 -19.41 18.99
C ALA A 273 56.63 -18.84 18.66
N ARG A 274 57.31 -18.20 19.65
CA ARG A 274 58.65 -17.60 19.53
C ARG A 274 58.87 -16.90 18.18
N VAL A 275 57.89 -16.10 17.77
CA VAL A 275 57.84 -15.45 16.45
C VAL A 275 59.08 -14.57 16.19
N GLY A 276 59.77 -14.14 17.25
CA GLY A 276 60.98 -13.32 17.17
C GLY A 276 60.67 -11.87 16.78
N GLY A 277 61.70 -11.10 16.41
CA GLY A 277 61.59 -9.70 16.00
C GLY A 277 61.44 -9.46 14.49
N CYS A 278 61.20 -10.51 13.69
CA CYS A 278 61.10 -10.38 12.23
C CYS A 278 59.71 -9.88 11.82
N PRO A 279 59.57 -8.70 11.17
CA PRO A 279 58.26 -8.15 10.78
C PRO A 279 57.67 -8.81 9.53
N SER A 280 58.34 -9.82 8.96
CA SER A 280 57.88 -10.47 7.72
C SER A 280 56.58 -11.24 7.92
N LEU A 281 55.60 -10.95 7.06
CA LEU A 281 54.31 -11.63 7.07
C LEU A 281 54.44 -13.13 6.75
N MET A 282 55.33 -13.52 5.82
CA MET A 282 55.60 -14.93 5.52
C MET A 282 56.15 -15.66 6.75
N HIS A 283 57.06 -15.03 7.50
CA HIS A 283 57.60 -15.59 8.74
C HIS A 283 56.54 -15.74 9.83
N ARG A 284 55.61 -14.77 9.91
CA ARG A 284 54.48 -14.81 10.83
C ARG A 284 53.52 -15.95 10.51
N ILE A 285 53.14 -16.12 9.24
CA ILE A 285 52.28 -17.23 8.78
C ILE A 285 52.98 -18.57 9.01
N TYR A 286 54.29 -18.63 8.78
CA TYR A 286 55.07 -19.84 9.03
C TYR A 286 55.12 -20.21 10.52
N SER A 287 55.30 -19.20 11.39
CA SER A 287 55.26 -19.40 12.85
C SER A 287 53.88 -19.91 13.32
N PHE A 288 52.81 -19.39 12.73
CA PHE A 288 51.45 -19.87 12.98
C PHE A 288 51.24 -21.31 12.50
N MET A 289 51.73 -21.63 11.30
CA MET A 289 51.68 -22.99 10.75
C MET A 289 52.41 -23.98 11.66
N LYS A 290 53.63 -23.65 12.12
CA LYS A 290 54.38 -24.47 13.07
C LYS A 290 53.60 -24.69 14.37
N LEU A 291 53.01 -23.65 14.92
CA LEU A 291 52.28 -23.75 16.18
C LEU A 291 51.06 -24.67 16.11
N ILE A 292 50.31 -24.63 15.01
CA ILE A 292 49.08 -25.42 14.89
C ILE A 292 49.34 -26.84 14.37
N PHE A 293 50.24 -26.97 13.39
CA PHE A 293 50.39 -28.19 12.59
C PHE A 293 51.65 -29.00 12.94
N MET A 294 52.47 -28.55 13.89
CA MET A 294 53.64 -29.31 14.37
C MET A 294 53.43 -29.74 15.83
N LYS A 295 53.52 -31.05 16.10
CA LYS A 295 53.47 -31.63 17.44
C LYS A 295 54.68 -32.52 17.64
N ASN A 296 55.37 -32.39 18.77
CA ASN A 296 56.57 -33.18 19.10
C ASN A 296 57.62 -33.20 17.97
N ALA A 297 57.87 -32.04 17.34
CA ALA A 297 58.79 -31.88 16.20
C ALA A 297 58.42 -32.69 14.93
N SER A 298 57.17 -33.15 14.82
CA SER A 298 56.63 -33.82 13.64
C SER A 298 55.36 -33.13 13.15
N TRP A 299 55.08 -33.19 11.84
CA TRP A 299 53.85 -32.65 11.28
C TRP A 299 52.65 -33.52 11.66
N VAL A 300 51.52 -32.87 11.96
CA VAL A 300 50.31 -33.55 12.45
C VAL A 300 49.71 -34.50 11.41
N ASP A 301 49.84 -34.19 10.13
CA ASP A 301 49.39 -35.05 9.04
C ASP A 301 50.61 -35.67 8.32
N PRO A 302 50.76 -37.01 8.31
CA PRO A 302 51.83 -37.67 7.60
C PRO A 302 51.73 -37.56 6.07
N MET A 303 50.59 -37.08 5.54
CA MET A 303 50.35 -36.91 4.10
C MET A 303 50.94 -35.60 3.55
N PHE A 304 51.49 -34.72 4.38
CA PHE A 304 52.05 -33.46 3.91
C PHE A 304 53.30 -33.69 3.05
N GLU A 305 53.32 -33.09 1.87
CA GLU A 305 54.51 -33.04 1.03
C GLU A 305 55.46 -31.96 1.61
N VAL A 306 56.52 -32.41 2.27
CA VAL A 306 57.48 -31.55 2.96
C VAL A 306 58.78 -31.46 2.14
N ASP A 307 59.15 -30.26 1.74
CA ASP A 307 60.47 -29.98 1.15
C ASP A 307 61.28 -29.03 2.03
N GLN A 308 62.54 -29.38 2.27
CA GLN A 308 63.50 -28.75 3.18
C GLN A 308 62.99 -28.65 4.65
N GLU A 309 61.99 -27.81 4.91
CA GLU A 309 61.28 -27.66 6.20
C GLU A 309 59.82 -27.15 6.05
N TYR A 310 59.27 -27.13 4.83
CA TYR A 310 57.96 -26.55 4.53
C TYR A 310 56.99 -27.61 3.99
N PRO A 311 55.83 -27.80 4.64
CA PRO A 311 54.64 -28.35 4.01
C PRO A 311 54.19 -27.40 2.89
N ILE A 312 54.64 -27.65 1.65
CA ILE A 312 54.56 -26.67 0.56
C ILE A 312 53.11 -26.32 0.18
N TRP A 313 52.20 -27.30 0.19
CA TRP A 313 50.79 -27.11 -0.14
C TRP A 313 50.01 -26.41 0.96
N LEU A 314 50.21 -26.83 2.21
CA LEU A 314 49.62 -26.17 3.39
C LEU A 314 50.06 -24.71 3.48
N PHE A 315 51.35 -24.41 3.30
CA PHE A 315 51.85 -23.05 3.37
C PHE A 315 51.30 -22.17 2.23
N THR A 316 51.26 -22.72 1.02
CA THR A 316 50.63 -22.03 -0.14
C THR A 316 49.14 -21.76 0.11
N TYR A 317 48.42 -22.73 0.67
CA TYR A 317 47.03 -22.55 1.07
C TYR A 317 46.85 -21.45 2.12
N LEU A 318 47.67 -21.42 3.19
CA LEU A 318 47.57 -20.39 4.23
C LEU A 318 47.83 -18.98 3.68
N LEU A 319 48.74 -18.83 2.73
CA LEU A 319 48.99 -17.56 2.04
C LEU A 319 47.76 -17.11 1.22
N ILE A 320 47.13 -18.03 0.49
CA ILE A 320 45.91 -17.74 -0.29
C ILE A 320 44.70 -17.47 0.63
N ARG A 321 44.50 -18.28 1.68
CA ARG A 321 43.40 -18.17 2.66
C ARG A 321 43.47 -16.89 3.49
N SER A 322 44.66 -16.34 3.68
CA SER A 322 44.88 -15.04 4.32
C SER A 322 44.80 -13.87 3.35
N GLY A 323 44.50 -14.08 2.06
CA GLY A 323 44.38 -13.01 1.07
C GLY A 323 45.69 -12.51 0.46
N HIS A 324 46.82 -13.15 0.78
CA HIS A 324 48.15 -12.76 0.30
C HIS A 324 48.56 -13.59 -0.93
N SER A 325 47.75 -13.52 -1.97
CA SER A 325 47.94 -14.31 -3.19
C SER A 325 49.26 -14.00 -3.91
N ASP A 326 49.72 -12.75 -3.87
CA ASP A 326 50.99 -12.34 -4.49
C ASP A 326 52.20 -12.98 -3.79
N LEU A 327 52.12 -13.10 -2.46
CA LEU A 327 53.14 -13.78 -1.66
C LEU A 327 53.11 -15.30 -1.91
N ALA A 328 51.92 -15.88 -2.11
CA ALA A 328 51.79 -17.28 -2.50
C ALA A 328 52.50 -17.56 -3.85
N LEU A 329 52.32 -16.68 -4.84
CA LEU A 329 52.99 -16.80 -6.13
C LEU A 329 54.51 -16.69 -5.99
N ALA A 330 55.01 -15.70 -5.24
CA ALA A 330 56.44 -15.53 -5.01
C ALA A 330 57.07 -16.74 -4.30
N PHE A 331 56.34 -17.38 -3.38
CA PHE A 331 56.79 -18.61 -2.73
C PHE A 331 56.88 -19.77 -3.72
N VAL A 332 55.84 -19.99 -4.54
CA VAL A 332 55.83 -21.06 -5.55
C VAL A 332 56.91 -20.86 -6.61
N GLU A 333 57.15 -19.63 -7.07
CA GLU A 333 58.20 -19.31 -8.05
C GLU A 333 59.63 -19.48 -7.48
N LYS A 334 59.82 -19.28 -6.18
CA LYS A 334 61.11 -19.53 -5.51
C LYS A 334 61.38 -21.02 -5.32
N HIS A 335 60.33 -21.81 -5.13
CA HIS A 335 60.39 -23.24 -4.79
C HIS A 335 59.88 -24.14 -5.93
N VAL A 336 60.05 -23.75 -7.20
CA VAL A 336 59.53 -24.51 -8.36
C VAL A 336 59.99 -25.98 -8.38
N ASN A 337 61.24 -26.25 -8.02
CA ASN A 337 61.78 -27.61 -7.95
C ASN A 337 61.06 -28.49 -6.92
N SER A 338 60.51 -27.88 -5.87
CA SER A 338 59.73 -28.58 -4.84
C SER A 338 58.38 -29.08 -5.38
N PHE A 339 57.87 -28.50 -6.46
CA PHE A 339 56.61 -28.90 -7.13
C PHE A 339 56.82 -29.85 -8.32
N HIS A 340 57.94 -30.57 -8.38
CA HIS A 340 58.28 -31.45 -9.52
C HIS A 340 57.26 -32.58 -9.77
N GLU A 341 56.54 -33.05 -8.75
CA GLU A 341 55.44 -34.03 -8.90
C GLU A 341 54.16 -33.41 -9.49
N SER A 342 54.13 -32.09 -9.67
CA SER A 342 52.97 -31.32 -10.12
C SER A 342 53.41 -30.10 -10.95
N PRO A 343 54.13 -30.32 -12.08
CA PRO A 343 54.74 -29.25 -12.86
C PRO A 343 53.73 -28.29 -13.51
N GLU A 344 52.47 -28.72 -13.67
CA GLU A 344 51.37 -27.93 -14.20
C GLU A 344 50.84 -26.87 -13.22
N PHE A 345 51.10 -27.02 -11.91
CA PHE A 345 50.53 -26.15 -10.89
C PHE A 345 51.13 -24.72 -10.86
N PRO A 346 52.47 -24.53 -10.84
CA PRO A 346 53.06 -23.18 -10.85
C PRO A 346 52.60 -22.28 -12.01
N PRO A 347 52.57 -22.73 -13.29
CA PRO A 347 52.08 -21.89 -14.38
C PRO A 347 50.58 -21.63 -14.27
N ALA A 348 49.78 -22.61 -13.82
CA ALA A 348 48.34 -22.44 -13.61
C ALA A 348 48.01 -21.41 -12.52
N LEU A 349 48.74 -21.42 -11.40
CA LEU A 349 48.58 -20.42 -10.33
C LEU A 349 48.91 -19.02 -10.85
N LYS A 350 49.98 -18.87 -11.64
CA LYS A 350 50.36 -17.59 -12.24
C LYS A 350 49.30 -17.06 -13.20
N GLU A 351 48.72 -17.93 -14.02
CA GLU A 351 47.62 -17.62 -14.93
C GLU A 351 46.37 -17.17 -14.16
N TYR A 352 45.98 -17.96 -13.16
CA TYR A 352 44.84 -17.68 -12.27
C TYR A 352 44.96 -16.33 -11.54
N LEU A 353 46.16 -15.94 -11.14
CA LEU A 353 46.35 -14.68 -10.42
C LEU A 353 46.37 -13.45 -11.33
N LYS A 354 46.87 -13.60 -12.56
CA LYS A 354 46.91 -12.53 -13.57
C LYS A 354 45.54 -12.21 -14.17
N SER A 355 44.63 -13.18 -14.24
CA SER A 355 43.29 -12.95 -14.76
C SER A 355 42.44 -12.11 -13.80
N SER A 356 41.68 -11.15 -14.33
CA SER A 356 40.77 -10.30 -13.56
C SER A 356 39.62 -11.11 -12.94
N ASP A 357 39.11 -12.10 -13.68
CA ASP A 357 38.02 -12.98 -13.26
C ASP A 357 38.50 -14.21 -12.47
N LYS A 358 39.80 -14.31 -12.16
CA LYS A 358 40.40 -15.46 -11.47
C LYS A 358 40.05 -16.79 -12.16
N THR A 359 40.29 -16.84 -13.46
CA THR A 359 40.10 -18.00 -14.34
C THR A 359 41.43 -18.45 -14.95
N VAL A 360 41.46 -19.70 -15.42
CA VAL A 360 42.55 -20.29 -16.21
C VAL A 360 42.00 -20.69 -17.59
N SER A 361 42.87 -20.83 -18.58
CA SER A 361 42.52 -21.30 -19.92
C SER A 361 41.91 -22.70 -19.91
N ASP A 362 41.09 -23.00 -20.92
CA ASP A 362 40.41 -24.28 -21.05
C ASP A 362 41.41 -25.47 -21.11
N GLU A 363 42.58 -25.26 -21.70
CA GLU A 363 43.66 -26.26 -21.76
C GLU A 363 44.25 -26.54 -20.38
N THR A 364 44.58 -25.49 -19.61
CA THR A 364 45.06 -25.61 -18.24
C THR A 364 43.99 -26.23 -17.34
N SER A 365 42.73 -25.80 -17.47
CA SER A 365 41.60 -26.33 -16.69
C SER A 365 41.41 -27.83 -16.90
N LYS A 366 41.48 -28.33 -18.15
CA LYS A 366 41.38 -29.78 -18.44
C LYS A 366 42.50 -30.57 -17.79
N LYS A 367 43.75 -30.10 -17.89
CA LYS A 367 44.91 -30.75 -17.26
C LYS A 367 44.77 -30.82 -15.74
N LEU A 368 44.33 -29.72 -15.11
CA LEU A 368 44.08 -29.67 -13.68
C LEU A 368 42.94 -30.62 -13.27
N LEU A 369 41.88 -30.73 -14.08
CA LEU A 369 40.76 -31.62 -13.81
C LEU A 369 41.16 -33.10 -13.88
N GLU A 370 41.94 -33.50 -14.88
CA GLU A 370 42.45 -34.87 -15.02
C GLU A 370 43.27 -35.27 -13.79
N LYS A 371 44.20 -34.40 -13.37
CA LYS A 371 45.02 -34.64 -12.17
C LYS A 371 44.17 -34.63 -10.89
N TYR A 372 43.20 -33.74 -10.79
CA TYR A 372 42.27 -33.70 -9.65
C TYR A 372 41.49 -35.00 -9.53
N GLN A 373 40.97 -35.54 -10.63
CA GLN A 373 40.24 -36.81 -10.63
C GLN A 373 41.13 -37.99 -10.25
N GLU A 374 42.38 -38.02 -10.73
CA GLU A 374 43.38 -39.00 -10.30
C GLU A 374 43.61 -38.94 -8.78
N MET A 375 43.74 -37.74 -8.21
CA MET A 375 43.99 -37.59 -6.78
C MET A 375 42.79 -37.92 -5.89
N VAL A 376 41.56 -37.69 -6.37
CA VAL A 376 40.33 -37.92 -5.59
C VAL A 376 39.81 -39.36 -5.71
N TYR A 377 39.83 -39.93 -6.91
CA TYR A 377 39.29 -41.27 -7.19
C TYR A 377 40.36 -42.35 -7.30
N GLY A 378 41.64 -41.97 -7.32
CA GLY A 378 42.74 -42.90 -7.29
C GLY A 378 42.89 -43.61 -5.95
N ASN A 379 43.67 -44.68 -5.96
CA ASN A 379 43.96 -45.48 -4.76
C ASN A 379 45.06 -44.85 -3.88
N VAL A 380 45.77 -43.84 -4.39
CA VAL A 380 46.87 -43.15 -3.71
C VAL A 380 46.30 -41.99 -2.91
N ARG A 381 46.72 -41.86 -1.65
CA ARG A 381 46.37 -40.70 -0.82
C ARG A 381 47.36 -39.57 -1.07
N TYR A 382 46.82 -38.41 -1.42
CA TYR A 382 47.58 -37.18 -1.65
C TYR A 382 47.40 -36.18 -0.51
N ASP A 383 48.26 -35.15 -0.48
CA ASP A 383 48.12 -34.04 0.44
C ASP A 383 46.73 -33.38 0.29
N PRO A 384 45.95 -33.23 1.38
CA PRO A 384 44.60 -32.69 1.29
C PRO A 384 44.57 -31.21 0.87
N TYR A 385 45.62 -30.43 1.15
CA TYR A 385 45.74 -29.04 0.70
C TYR A 385 46.08 -28.93 -0.79
N LYS A 386 46.80 -29.92 -1.34
CA LYS A 386 47.03 -30.06 -2.79
C LYS A 386 45.70 -30.23 -3.53
N ILE A 387 44.89 -31.19 -3.10
CA ILE A 387 43.57 -31.44 -3.70
C ILE A 387 42.70 -30.18 -3.63
N LEU A 388 42.71 -29.48 -2.49
CA LEU A 388 41.94 -28.24 -2.31
C LEU A 388 42.39 -27.11 -3.26
N LEU A 389 43.70 -26.91 -3.41
CA LEU A 389 44.24 -25.87 -4.29
C LEU A 389 43.94 -26.16 -5.77
N TYR A 390 44.00 -27.43 -6.18
CA TYR A 390 43.55 -27.86 -7.50
C TYR A 390 42.03 -27.62 -7.70
N LYS A 391 41.22 -27.87 -6.66
CA LYS A 391 39.77 -27.58 -6.70
C LYS A 391 39.52 -26.08 -6.92
N VAL A 392 40.21 -25.21 -6.18
CA VAL A 392 40.01 -23.75 -6.24
C VAL A 392 40.50 -23.15 -7.57
N ILE A 393 41.71 -23.50 -7.99
CA ILE A 393 42.34 -22.90 -9.19
C ILE A 393 41.72 -23.46 -10.46
N GLY A 394 41.53 -24.78 -10.54
CA GLY A 394 40.97 -25.46 -11.70
C GLY A 394 39.44 -25.48 -11.76
N ARG A 395 38.76 -25.03 -10.69
CA ARG A 395 37.29 -25.14 -10.52
C ARG A 395 36.78 -26.56 -10.75
N CYS A 396 37.52 -27.54 -10.23
CA CYS A 396 37.23 -28.95 -10.45
C CYS A 396 36.00 -29.40 -9.65
N GLU A 397 35.05 -30.08 -10.30
CA GLU A 397 33.88 -30.73 -9.68
C GLU A 397 33.15 -29.86 -8.61
N VAL A 398 32.81 -28.63 -8.98
CA VAL A 398 32.28 -27.59 -8.08
C VAL A 398 30.99 -28.00 -7.34
N GLU A 399 30.20 -28.89 -7.92
CA GLU A 399 28.95 -29.37 -7.31
C GLU A 399 29.16 -30.44 -6.23
N LYS A 400 30.30 -31.15 -6.25
CA LYS A 400 30.58 -32.25 -5.32
C LYS A 400 31.06 -31.74 -3.96
N ALA A 401 30.76 -32.53 -2.94
CA ALA A 401 31.05 -32.24 -1.53
C ALA A 401 32.51 -31.82 -1.30
N ASN A 402 32.71 -30.95 -0.30
CA ASN A 402 34.02 -30.43 0.06
C ASN A 402 34.83 -31.45 0.83
N ILE A 403 36.15 -31.24 0.89
CA ILE A 403 37.12 -32.13 1.53
C ILE A 403 37.02 -31.91 3.05
N PRO A 404 36.41 -32.82 3.83
CA PRO A 404 36.10 -32.55 5.25
C PRO A 404 37.35 -32.47 6.14
N THR A 405 38.49 -32.99 5.68
CA THR A 405 39.75 -32.96 6.43
C THR A 405 40.30 -31.53 6.58
N VAL A 406 40.07 -30.67 5.58
CA VAL A 406 40.57 -29.29 5.53
C VAL A 406 39.50 -28.28 5.92
N ILE A 407 38.28 -28.44 5.41
CA ILE A 407 37.18 -27.50 5.66
C ILE A 407 36.46 -27.90 6.95
N ARG A 408 36.88 -27.29 8.06
CA ARG A 408 36.42 -27.64 9.42
C ARG A 408 35.39 -26.66 9.98
N THR A 409 35.41 -25.42 9.54
CA THR A 409 34.52 -24.35 10.04
C THR A 409 33.54 -23.91 8.96
N ALA A 410 32.43 -23.29 9.38
CA ALA A 410 31.47 -22.72 8.44
C ALA A 410 32.11 -21.55 7.65
N GLU A 411 32.96 -20.75 8.29
CA GLU A 411 33.69 -19.66 7.65
C GLU A 411 34.64 -20.17 6.54
N ASP A 412 35.34 -21.28 6.77
CA ASP A 412 36.20 -21.90 5.75
C ASP A 412 35.37 -22.45 4.59
N TYR A 413 34.20 -23.02 4.89
CA TYR A 413 33.24 -23.45 3.87
C TYR A 413 32.78 -22.26 3.03
N LEU A 414 32.35 -21.15 3.66
CA LEU A 414 31.91 -19.95 2.95
C LEU A 414 33.03 -19.33 2.11
N TRP A 415 34.26 -19.28 2.62
CA TRP A 415 35.42 -18.78 1.88
C TRP A 415 35.71 -19.65 0.63
N LEU A 416 35.62 -20.97 0.77
CA LEU A 416 35.81 -21.90 -0.34
C LEU A 416 34.73 -21.72 -1.40
N GLU A 417 33.46 -21.72 -1.00
CA GLU A 417 32.34 -21.55 -1.93
C GLU A 417 32.42 -20.22 -2.69
N LEU A 418 32.68 -19.11 -1.98
CA LEU A 418 32.90 -17.80 -2.61
C LEU A 418 34.13 -17.79 -3.53
N SER A 419 35.15 -18.61 -3.26
CA SER A 419 36.32 -18.76 -4.13
C SER A 419 36.03 -19.54 -5.40
N LEU A 420 34.95 -20.34 -5.44
CA LEU A 420 34.54 -21.16 -6.59
C LEU A 420 33.47 -20.47 -7.48
N VAL A 421 32.69 -19.55 -6.92
CA VAL A 421 31.65 -18.79 -7.64
C VAL A 421 32.26 -17.88 -8.71
N ARG A 422 31.66 -17.84 -9.91
CA ARG A 422 32.01 -16.89 -10.97
C ARG A 422 30.77 -16.31 -11.63
N GLU A 423 30.75 -14.99 -11.79
CA GLU A 423 29.69 -14.25 -12.49
C GLU A 423 30.21 -13.82 -13.88
N SER A 424 30.33 -14.79 -14.80
CA SER A 424 30.72 -14.54 -16.21
C SER A 424 29.56 -14.84 -17.16
N VAL A 425 29.47 -14.06 -18.24
CA VAL A 425 28.48 -14.26 -19.31
C VAL A 425 28.78 -15.52 -20.11
N HIS A 426 30.06 -15.85 -20.28
CA HIS A 426 30.53 -16.95 -21.14
C HIS A 426 30.56 -18.31 -20.41
N GLU A 427 30.71 -18.31 -19.09
CA GLU A 427 30.82 -19.54 -18.28
C GLU A 427 29.65 -19.63 -17.30
N LYS A 428 28.76 -20.61 -17.51
CA LYS A 428 27.54 -20.80 -16.70
C LYS A 428 27.71 -21.78 -15.53
N ARG A 429 28.90 -22.33 -15.32
CA ARG A 429 29.15 -23.32 -14.26
C ARG A 429 29.27 -22.61 -12.91
N TYR A 430 28.38 -22.94 -11.97
CA TYR A 430 28.35 -22.49 -10.57
C TYR A 430 28.37 -20.98 -10.33
N ARG A 431 27.17 -20.39 -10.24
CA ARG A 431 26.94 -18.97 -9.98
C ARG A 431 26.60 -18.69 -8.52
N LEU A 432 26.53 -17.41 -8.16
CA LEU A 432 26.12 -16.99 -6.82
C LEU A 432 24.74 -17.55 -6.44
N SER A 433 23.81 -17.61 -7.40
CA SER A 433 22.48 -18.18 -7.18
C SER A 433 22.51 -19.66 -6.78
N ASP A 434 23.43 -20.45 -7.32
CA ASP A 434 23.58 -21.88 -6.97
C ASP A 434 24.12 -22.04 -5.54
N PHE A 435 25.11 -21.24 -5.18
CA PHE A 435 25.63 -21.18 -3.81
C PHE A 435 24.55 -20.73 -2.82
N GLN A 436 23.79 -19.69 -3.17
CA GLN A 436 22.70 -19.18 -2.34
C GLN A 436 21.62 -20.25 -2.11
N LYS A 437 21.23 -21.00 -3.14
CA LYS A 437 20.28 -22.13 -3.04
C LYS A 437 20.80 -23.21 -2.09
N LYS A 438 22.09 -23.56 -2.13
CA LYS A 438 22.69 -24.52 -1.19
C LYS A 438 22.56 -24.02 0.27
N ILE A 439 22.87 -22.75 0.53
CA ILE A 439 22.74 -22.16 1.87
C ILE A 439 21.28 -22.15 2.35
N THR A 440 20.34 -21.81 1.47
CA THR A 440 18.91 -21.83 1.80
C THR A 440 18.41 -23.26 2.07
N ALA A 441 18.92 -24.26 1.36
CA ALA A 441 18.56 -25.67 1.55
C ALA A 441 18.98 -26.22 2.93
N TYR A 442 20.11 -25.77 3.49
CA TYR A 442 20.50 -26.12 4.86
C TYR A 442 19.57 -25.49 5.92
N GLY A 443 19.07 -24.28 5.67
CA GLY A 443 18.17 -23.57 6.57
C GLY A 443 18.84 -23.09 7.87
N SER A 444 18.06 -22.39 8.71
CA SER A 444 18.56 -21.83 9.98
C SER A 444 18.91 -22.90 11.01
N THR A 445 18.18 -24.02 11.03
CA THR A 445 18.36 -25.12 12.01
C THR A 445 19.71 -25.81 11.88
N HIS A 446 20.31 -25.82 10.69
CA HIS A 446 21.65 -26.37 10.50
C HIS A 446 22.74 -25.49 11.14
N PHE A 447 22.60 -24.16 11.06
CA PHE A 447 23.60 -23.20 11.56
C PHE A 447 23.35 -22.77 13.00
N ASP A 448 22.12 -22.85 13.48
CA ASP A 448 21.76 -22.65 14.88
C ASP A 448 20.78 -23.74 15.37
N PRO A 449 21.25 -24.98 15.62
CA PRO A 449 20.39 -26.09 16.01
C PRO A 449 19.64 -25.87 17.32
N ASN A 450 20.18 -25.03 18.20
CA ASN A 450 19.66 -24.79 19.53
C ASN A 450 18.99 -23.41 19.69
N GLY A 451 18.91 -22.60 18.62
CA GLY A 451 18.38 -21.23 18.68
C GLY A 451 19.19 -20.28 19.58
N LYS A 452 20.45 -20.61 19.89
CA LYS A 452 21.26 -19.89 20.88
C LYS A 452 21.98 -18.70 20.28
N ASN A 453 22.29 -18.72 18.99
CA ASN A 453 22.98 -17.62 18.33
C ASN A 453 22.40 -17.33 16.94
N PRO A 454 21.22 -16.67 16.89
CA PRO A 454 20.60 -16.29 15.62
C PRO A 454 21.48 -15.40 14.75
N TRP A 455 22.35 -14.59 15.37
CA TRP A 455 23.31 -13.72 14.69
C TRP A 455 24.32 -14.50 13.83
N PHE A 456 24.58 -15.76 14.13
CA PHE A 456 25.47 -16.59 13.32
C PHE A 456 24.83 -16.92 11.97
N TYR A 457 23.57 -17.34 11.94
CA TYR A 457 22.87 -17.58 10.67
C TYR A 457 22.68 -16.27 9.89
N PHE A 458 22.41 -15.16 10.58
CA PHE A 458 22.41 -13.83 9.95
C PHE A 458 23.76 -13.50 9.30
N LYS A 459 24.89 -13.73 9.99
CA LYS A 459 26.25 -13.61 9.43
C LYS A 459 26.43 -14.46 8.17
N VAL A 460 25.99 -15.72 8.19
CA VAL A 460 26.05 -16.64 7.04
C VAL A 460 25.26 -16.08 5.84
N LEU A 461 24.05 -15.57 6.07
CA LEU A 461 23.22 -14.97 5.02
C LEU A 461 23.88 -13.74 4.40
N LEU A 462 24.48 -12.86 5.22
CA LEU A 462 25.22 -11.69 4.73
C LEU A 462 26.44 -12.07 3.89
N LEU A 463 27.24 -13.06 4.33
CA LEU A 463 28.40 -13.54 3.58
C LEU A 463 28.00 -14.24 2.27
N SER A 464 26.83 -14.87 2.24
CA SER A 464 26.23 -15.44 1.02
C SER A 464 25.50 -14.41 0.15
N LEU A 465 25.53 -13.12 0.52
CA LEU A 465 24.94 -11.99 -0.22
C LEU A 465 23.41 -12.11 -0.38
N GLN A 466 22.72 -12.65 0.62
CA GLN A 466 21.25 -12.79 0.65
C GLN A 466 20.63 -11.75 1.58
N PHE A 467 20.74 -10.47 1.24
CA PHE A 467 20.39 -9.35 2.13
C PHE A 467 18.91 -9.34 2.52
N GLU A 468 18.01 -9.58 1.56
CA GLU A 468 16.56 -9.61 1.75
C GLU A 468 16.16 -10.70 2.75
N ARG A 469 16.68 -11.92 2.55
CA ARG A 469 16.45 -13.06 3.46
C ARG A 469 17.06 -12.84 4.83
N ALA A 470 18.21 -12.17 4.91
CA ALA A 470 18.84 -11.84 6.18
C ALA A 470 17.94 -10.93 7.02
N ILE A 471 17.34 -9.89 6.40
CA ILE A 471 16.42 -8.98 7.09
C ILE A 471 15.15 -9.71 7.50
N ASP A 472 14.52 -10.48 6.61
CA ASP A 472 13.31 -11.25 6.93
C ASP A 472 13.53 -12.22 8.10
N TYR A 473 14.67 -12.94 8.11
CA TYR A 473 15.04 -13.82 9.21
C TYR A 473 15.18 -13.08 10.55
N LEU A 474 15.91 -11.95 10.57
CA LEU A 474 16.13 -11.19 11.81
C LEU A 474 14.84 -10.49 12.28
N HIS A 475 13.99 -10.04 11.35
CA HIS A 475 12.73 -9.37 11.66
C HIS A 475 11.69 -10.30 12.31
N LYS A 476 11.72 -11.59 11.97
CA LYS A 476 10.89 -12.64 12.60
C LYS A 476 11.21 -12.84 14.08
N LEU A 477 12.41 -12.46 14.53
CA LEU A 477 12.83 -12.53 15.93
C LEU A 477 12.45 -11.24 16.64
N GLU A 478 11.51 -11.31 17.60
CA GLU A 478 10.98 -10.15 18.32
C GLU A 478 12.08 -9.32 19.00
N GLU A 479 13.07 -9.99 19.60
CA GLU A 479 14.16 -9.35 20.35
C GLU A 479 15.06 -8.47 19.47
N PHE A 480 15.20 -8.80 18.18
CA PHE A 480 16.16 -8.17 17.27
C PHE A 480 15.50 -7.39 16.13
N ARG A 481 14.19 -7.18 16.22
CA ARG A 481 13.44 -6.54 15.14
C ARG A 481 13.83 -5.08 14.93
N LEU A 482 14.18 -4.37 16.02
CA LEU A 482 14.70 -3.01 15.94
C LEU A 482 15.99 -2.99 15.11
N GLU A 483 16.92 -3.90 15.37
CA GLU A 483 18.16 -4.02 14.62
C GLU A 483 17.89 -4.39 13.16
N ALA A 484 16.94 -5.29 12.89
CA ALA A 484 16.54 -5.67 11.54
C ALA A 484 16.08 -4.47 10.70
N VAL A 485 15.27 -3.57 11.27
CA VAL A 485 14.83 -2.33 10.61
C VAL A 485 16.03 -1.44 10.27
N HIS A 486 16.99 -1.28 11.17
CA HIS A 486 18.16 -0.42 10.94
C HIS A 486 19.18 -1.04 9.97
N PHE A 487 19.31 -2.36 9.94
CA PHE A 487 20.03 -3.05 8.88
C PHE A 487 19.32 -2.84 7.54
N ALA A 488 17.98 -2.93 7.48
CA ALA A 488 17.21 -2.67 6.27
C ALA A 488 17.42 -1.24 5.75
N ILE A 489 17.38 -0.25 6.63
CA ILE A 489 17.65 1.16 6.26
C ILE A 489 19.09 1.32 5.74
N SER A 490 20.07 0.69 6.40
CA SER A 490 21.46 0.74 5.97
C SER A 490 21.64 0.12 4.59
N PHE A 491 21.03 -1.05 4.36
CA PHE A 491 21.10 -1.75 3.08
C PHE A 491 20.39 -0.97 1.97
N ALA A 492 19.23 -0.37 2.28
CA ALA A 492 18.51 0.51 1.36
C ALA A 492 19.35 1.73 0.95
N TYR A 493 20.00 2.39 1.92
CA TYR A 493 20.84 3.56 1.68
C TYR A 493 22.05 3.26 0.76
N TYR A 494 22.61 2.05 0.83
CA TYR A 494 23.70 1.62 -0.06
C TYR A 494 23.23 0.88 -1.32
N GLY A 495 21.91 0.74 -1.53
CA GLY A 495 21.34 0.04 -2.69
C GLY A 495 21.61 -1.47 -2.72
N LEU A 496 21.69 -2.11 -1.54
CA LEU A 496 21.90 -3.55 -1.39
C LEU A 496 20.60 -4.37 -1.47
N ILE A 497 19.45 -3.75 -1.20
CA ILE A 497 18.12 -4.42 -1.21
C ILE A 497 17.45 -4.24 -2.57
N ARG A 498 16.87 -5.32 -3.10
CA ARG A 498 15.91 -5.29 -4.21
C ARG A 498 14.48 -5.02 -3.75
N ILE A 499 13.82 -4.08 -4.41
CA ILE A 499 12.40 -3.80 -4.20
C ILE A 499 11.56 -4.66 -5.14
N PRO A 500 10.39 -5.15 -4.70
CA PRO A 500 9.45 -5.85 -5.59
C PRO A 500 9.02 -4.96 -6.76
N SER A 501 8.83 -5.59 -7.93
CA SER A 501 8.33 -4.91 -9.13
C SER A 501 6.96 -4.26 -8.93
N ASP A 502 6.11 -4.86 -8.09
CA ASP A 502 4.86 -4.28 -7.60
C ASP A 502 4.93 -4.12 -6.07
N PRO A 503 5.45 -2.99 -5.55
CA PRO A 503 5.53 -2.73 -4.11
C PRO A 503 4.17 -2.47 -3.47
N LEU A 504 3.14 -2.21 -4.28
CA LEU A 504 1.73 -2.14 -3.88
C LEU A 504 1.05 -3.52 -3.89
N GLY A 505 1.79 -4.57 -4.27
CA GLY A 505 1.31 -5.93 -4.39
C GLY A 505 0.77 -6.51 -3.08
N TYR A 506 -0.26 -7.35 -3.21
CA TYR A 506 -1.10 -7.85 -2.11
C TYR A 506 -0.50 -8.99 -1.27
N THR A 507 0.83 -9.06 -1.13
CA THR A 507 1.47 -10.13 -0.35
C THR A 507 1.60 -9.70 1.11
N VAL A 508 1.13 -10.53 2.05
CA VAL A 508 1.33 -10.33 3.50
C VAL A 508 2.82 -10.36 3.85
N ASP A 509 3.58 -11.16 3.11
CA ASP A 509 4.98 -11.41 3.43
C ASP A 509 5.88 -10.21 3.09
N LEU A 510 6.84 -9.95 3.98
CA LEU A 510 7.90 -8.98 3.75
C LEU A 510 8.83 -9.40 2.61
N LEU A 511 9.02 -10.71 2.46
CA LEU A 511 9.86 -11.33 1.44
C LEU A 511 9.00 -11.77 0.26
N VAL A 512 9.26 -11.22 -0.93
CA VAL A 512 8.53 -11.57 -2.15
C VAL A 512 9.48 -12.32 -3.07
N THR A 513 9.06 -13.49 -3.56
CA THR A 513 9.79 -14.22 -4.60
C THR A 513 9.12 -13.94 -5.92
N GLU A 514 9.84 -13.28 -6.83
CA GLU A 514 9.37 -12.96 -8.17
C GLU A 514 9.38 -14.21 -9.07
N PRO A 515 8.62 -14.21 -10.19
CA PRO A 515 8.56 -15.34 -11.11
C PRO A 515 9.94 -15.76 -11.65
N ASP A 516 10.87 -14.82 -11.74
CA ASP A 516 12.25 -15.04 -12.18
C ASP A 516 13.12 -15.78 -11.14
N GLY A 517 12.57 -16.10 -9.97
CA GLY A 517 13.26 -16.70 -8.84
C GLY A 517 14.11 -15.71 -8.03
N ASN A 518 14.09 -14.43 -8.41
CA ASN A 518 14.69 -13.34 -7.64
C ASN A 518 13.87 -13.07 -6.38
N VAL A 519 14.57 -12.73 -5.31
CA VAL A 519 13.95 -12.39 -4.04
C VAL A 519 14.04 -10.88 -3.83
N SER A 520 12.94 -10.27 -3.44
CA SER A 520 12.82 -8.85 -3.13
C SER A 520 12.22 -8.66 -1.74
N LEU A 521 12.42 -7.47 -1.17
CA LEU A 521 11.95 -7.12 0.17
C LEU A 521 11.03 -5.91 0.10
N ASN A 522 9.86 -5.98 0.72
CA ASN A 522 8.95 -4.85 0.84
C ASN A 522 9.44 -3.87 1.91
N PHE A 523 10.42 -3.05 1.55
CA PHE A 523 11.03 -2.05 2.42
C PHE A 523 10.01 -1.02 2.95
N ALA A 524 9.06 -0.59 2.09
CA ALA A 524 8.03 0.38 2.49
C ALA A 524 7.17 -0.16 3.63
N ARG A 525 6.80 -1.46 3.58
CA ARG A 525 6.06 -2.12 4.65
C ARG A 525 6.85 -2.17 5.94
N ILE A 526 8.10 -2.64 5.93
CA ILE A 526 8.95 -2.67 7.15
C ILE A 526 8.97 -1.32 7.86
N ILE A 527 9.15 -0.24 7.09
CA ILE A 527 9.15 1.12 7.61
C ILE A 527 7.78 1.51 8.18
N ASN A 528 6.69 1.22 7.46
CA ASN A 528 5.33 1.54 7.92
C ASN A 528 4.96 0.78 9.20
N GLN A 529 5.27 -0.52 9.29
CA GLN A 529 5.06 -1.34 10.48
C GLN A 529 5.85 -0.78 11.68
N TYR A 530 7.10 -0.36 11.45
CA TYR A 530 7.94 0.22 12.49
C TYR A 530 7.47 1.60 12.97
N VAL A 531 6.99 2.45 12.05
CA VAL A 531 6.50 3.80 12.36
C VAL A 531 5.29 3.78 13.29
N ARG A 532 4.45 2.75 13.20
CA ARG A 532 3.28 2.58 14.08
C ARG A 532 3.65 2.41 15.56
N LEU A 533 4.88 2.02 15.88
CA LEU A 533 5.37 1.90 17.27
C LEU A 533 5.62 3.25 17.94
N PHE A 534 5.78 4.32 17.17
CA PHE A 534 6.00 5.65 17.74
C PHE A 534 4.68 6.21 18.27
N VAL A 535 4.45 6.02 19.56
CA VAL A 535 3.35 6.66 20.31
C VAL A 535 3.51 8.19 20.28
N SER A 536 2.39 8.88 20.46
CA SER A 536 2.11 10.31 20.32
C SER A 536 3.26 11.31 20.58
N ASP A 537 4.12 11.10 21.58
CA ASP A 537 5.08 12.11 22.05
C ASP A 537 6.20 12.48 21.04
N HIS A 538 6.41 11.68 19.98
CA HIS A 538 7.52 11.85 19.03
C HIS A 538 7.10 11.77 17.55
N ALA A 539 6.02 12.46 17.19
CA ALA A 539 5.44 12.49 15.84
C ALA A 539 6.46 12.77 14.72
N GLU A 540 7.38 13.69 14.96
CA GLU A 540 8.36 14.12 13.96
C GLU A 540 9.34 13.02 13.59
N PHE A 541 9.73 12.17 14.55
CA PHE A 541 10.68 11.09 14.29
C PHE A 541 10.09 10.01 13.38
N ALA A 542 8.81 9.68 13.55
CA ALA A 542 8.10 8.77 12.65
C ALA A 542 8.14 9.23 11.19
N LEU A 543 7.95 10.53 10.95
CA LEU A 543 8.03 11.09 9.60
C LEU A 543 9.43 10.93 9.00
N GLN A 544 10.49 11.06 9.81
CA GLN A 544 11.87 10.84 9.35
C GLN A 544 12.07 9.44 8.79
N TYR A 545 11.43 8.42 9.37
CA TYR A 545 11.47 7.07 8.82
C TYR A 545 10.67 6.95 7.52
N LEU A 546 9.48 7.56 7.44
CA LEU A 546 8.69 7.56 6.19
C LEU A 546 9.44 8.23 5.02
N TYR A 547 10.24 9.25 5.29
CA TYR A 547 11.10 9.89 4.28
C TYR A 547 12.21 8.99 3.74
N LEU A 548 12.52 7.86 4.40
CA LEU A 548 13.48 6.89 3.89
C LEU A 548 12.92 6.07 2.72
N ILE A 549 11.59 6.00 2.58
CA ILE A 549 10.96 5.32 1.43
C ILE A 549 11.41 5.98 0.11
N THR A 550 11.72 7.28 0.13
CA THR A 550 12.22 8.03 -1.04
C THR A 550 13.70 7.79 -1.36
N LEU A 551 14.40 6.92 -0.62
CA LEU A 551 15.73 6.44 -1.04
C LEU A 551 15.67 5.77 -2.42
N TYR A 552 14.51 5.21 -2.76
CA TYR A 552 14.21 4.68 -4.07
C TYR A 552 13.24 5.63 -4.79
N SER A 553 13.74 6.31 -5.82
CA SER A 553 13.00 7.38 -6.51
C SER A 553 11.99 6.88 -7.55
N ASN A 554 11.54 5.62 -7.45
CA ASN A 554 10.51 5.07 -8.34
C ASN A 554 9.17 5.76 -8.07
N GLU A 555 8.38 6.03 -9.11
CA GLU A 555 7.08 6.71 -8.98
C GLU A 555 6.14 5.98 -8.00
N ASP A 556 6.11 4.64 -8.05
CA ASP A 556 5.32 3.81 -7.14
C ASP A 556 5.75 4.00 -5.68
N MET A 557 7.06 4.01 -5.41
CA MET A 557 7.61 4.20 -4.06
C MET A 557 7.31 5.60 -3.52
N THR A 558 7.37 6.63 -4.36
CA THR A 558 6.96 7.98 -3.96
C THR A 558 5.46 8.05 -3.66
N THR A 559 4.63 7.34 -4.42
CA THR A 559 3.18 7.27 -4.20
C THR A 559 2.85 6.56 -2.88
N ILE A 560 3.52 5.43 -2.59
CA ILE A 560 3.39 4.71 -1.31
C ILE A 560 3.80 5.60 -0.15
N CYS A 561 4.94 6.30 -0.26
CA CYS A 561 5.42 7.23 0.77
C CYS A 561 4.36 8.29 1.09
N ARG A 562 3.76 8.91 0.06
CA ARG A 562 2.71 9.92 0.20
C ARG A 562 1.46 9.34 0.87
N GLU A 563 1.03 8.15 0.47
CA GLU A 563 -0.12 7.47 1.06
C GLU A 563 0.11 7.15 2.55
N TYR A 564 1.28 6.63 2.92
CA TYR A 564 1.61 6.33 4.31
C TYR A 564 1.72 7.58 5.18
N ILE A 565 2.31 8.66 4.66
CA ILE A 565 2.31 9.96 5.35
C ILE A 565 0.88 10.45 5.57
N ALA A 566 0.02 10.35 4.55
CA ALA A 566 -1.38 10.77 4.66
C ALA A 566 -2.17 9.92 5.68
N ASN A 567 -2.01 8.60 5.65
CA ASN A 567 -2.65 7.68 6.60
C ASN A 567 -2.17 7.94 8.04
N TYR A 568 -0.86 8.16 8.23
CA TYR A 568 -0.25 8.44 9.53
C TYR A 568 -0.76 9.76 10.11
N ILE A 569 -0.74 10.83 9.33
CA ILE A 569 -1.21 12.16 9.76
C ILE A 569 -2.71 12.14 10.06
N ALA A 570 -3.54 11.50 9.22
CA ALA A 570 -4.98 11.42 9.43
C ALA A 570 -5.37 10.65 10.70
N GLY A 571 -4.48 9.81 11.24
CA GLY A 571 -4.66 9.10 12.50
C GLY A 571 -4.47 9.98 13.73
N ARG A 572 -3.82 11.13 13.58
CA ARG A 572 -3.37 11.96 14.69
C ARG A 572 -4.30 13.14 14.97
N THR A 573 -4.16 13.68 16.18
CA THR A 573 -4.85 14.90 16.63
C THR A 573 -3.90 16.11 16.65
N ASP A 574 -2.59 15.88 16.75
CA ASP A 574 -1.52 16.88 16.84
C ASP A 574 -0.84 17.18 15.48
N TYR A 575 -1.56 17.06 14.37
CA TYR A 575 -1.02 17.24 13.02
C TYR A 575 -0.61 18.70 12.69
N LYS A 576 -1.08 19.67 13.48
CA LYS A 576 -0.87 21.11 13.23
C LYS A 576 0.62 21.51 13.29
N SER A 577 1.44 20.86 14.11
CA SER A 577 2.89 21.07 14.14
C SER A 577 3.60 20.54 12.88
N ILE A 578 3.08 19.44 12.33
CA ILE A 578 3.66 18.74 11.17
C ILE A 578 3.37 19.49 9.87
N ILE A 579 2.10 19.84 9.65
CA ILE A 579 1.63 20.47 8.41
C ILE A 579 1.85 21.99 8.45
N GLY A 580 1.73 22.57 9.65
CA GLY A 580 1.61 24.00 9.87
C GLY A 580 0.19 24.38 10.28
N SER A 581 0.08 25.39 11.13
CA SER A 581 -1.20 25.97 11.53
C SER A 581 -1.41 27.32 10.87
N VAL A 582 -2.69 27.64 10.69
CA VAL A 582 -3.14 28.97 10.33
C VAL A 582 -3.30 29.79 11.63
N ASP A 583 -2.74 31.01 11.68
CA ASP A 583 -2.91 31.90 12.83
C ASP A 583 -4.39 32.32 12.97
N LYS A 584 -4.81 32.83 14.14
CA LYS A 584 -6.18 33.31 14.40
C LYS A 584 -6.65 34.40 13.42
N ASN A 585 -5.71 35.08 12.76
CA ASN A 585 -5.96 36.09 11.73
C ASN A 585 -5.86 35.53 10.30
N TYR A 586 -5.73 34.22 10.16
CA TYR A 586 -5.64 33.50 8.89
C TYR A 586 -4.61 34.02 7.87
N ALA A 587 -3.59 34.72 8.36
CA ALA A 587 -2.40 35.03 7.60
C ALA A 587 -1.61 33.73 7.32
N PRO A 588 -1.09 33.51 6.10
CA PRO A 588 -0.43 32.27 5.76
C PRO A 588 0.99 32.28 6.32
N LEU A 589 1.25 31.93 7.58
CA LEU A 589 2.64 31.74 8.02
C LEU A 589 2.82 30.91 9.32
N GLN A 590 2.95 29.59 9.15
CA GLN A 590 4.01 28.78 9.76
C GLN A 590 4.11 27.48 8.96
N GLN A 591 5.17 27.33 8.15
CA GLN A 591 5.39 26.08 7.43
C GLN A 591 5.71 24.99 8.46
N GLY A 592 4.95 23.89 8.44
CA GLY A 592 5.19 22.78 9.35
C GLY A 592 6.47 22.01 9.04
N SER A 593 6.89 21.15 9.95
CA SER A 593 8.16 20.41 9.88
C SER A 593 8.33 19.62 8.56
N ILE A 594 7.25 19.20 7.89
CA ILE A 594 7.32 18.47 6.61
C ILE A 594 7.79 19.35 5.43
N ALA A 595 7.55 20.67 5.49
CA ALA A 595 7.90 21.59 4.41
C ALA A 595 9.42 21.77 4.26
N ALA A 596 10.19 21.54 5.34
CA ALA A 596 11.65 21.52 5.29
C ALA A 596 12.20 20.36 4.44
N TYR A 597 11.41 19.29 4.24
CA TYR A 597 11.85 18.06 3.58
C TYR A 597 11.29 17.88 2.16
N LYS A 598 10.68 18.92 1.54
CA LYS A 598 10.20 18.85 0.13
C LYS A 598 11.21 18.27 -0.87
N PRO A 599 12.52 18.56 -0.81
CA PRO A 599 13.48 18.05 -1.79
C PRO A 599 13.58 16.52 -1.76
N LEU A 600 13.34 15.89 -0.60
CA LEU A 600 13.34 14.42 -0.48
C LEU A 600 12.19 13.76 -1.25
N PHE A 601 11.13 14.51 -1.58
CA PHE A 601 9.99 14.03 -2.37
C PHE A 601 10.11 14.35 -3.86
N GLY A 602 11.27 14.87 -4.31
CA GLY A 602 11.45 15.35 -5.67
C GLY A 602 10.75 16.69 -5.97
N ILE A 603 10.34 17.42 -4.92
CA ILE A 603 9.65 18.71 -5.07
C ILE A 603 10.65 19.83 -4.77
N PRO A 604 10.92 20.74 -5.73
CA PRO A 604 11.81 21.87 -5.50
C PRO A 604 11.29 22.79 -4.40
N MET A 605 12.19 23.43 -3.63
CA MET A 605 11.83 24.30 -2.52
C MET A 605 10.89 25.45 -2.92
N TYR A 606 11.02 25.94 -4.16
CA TYR A 606 10.26 27.06 -4.71
C TYR A 606 8.86 26.67 -5.22
N GLU A 607 8.58 25.39 -5.47
CA GLU A 607 7.29 24.93 -6.02
C GLU A 607 6.27 24.61 -4.92
N ASN A 608 5.66 25.67 -4.37
CA ASN A 608 4.64 25.51 -3.34
C ASN A 608 3.33 24.91 -3.86
N GLU A 609 2.97 25.12 -5.13
CA GLU A 609 1.76 24.55 -5.74
C GLU A 609 1.84 23.03 -5.87
N LEU A 610 2.98 22.51 -6.35
CA LEU A 610 3.21 21.07 -6.46
C LEU A 610 3.15 20.40 -5.09
N TYR A 611 3.75 21.02 -4.07
CA TYR A 611 3.67 20.55 -2.68
C TYR A 611 2.22 20.48 -2.15
N ARG A 612 1.41 21.50 -2.44
CA ARG A 612 -0.01 21.53 -2.03
C ARG A 612 -0.81 20.40 -2.67
N ASN A 613 -0.69 20.23 -3.98
CA ASN A 613 -1.46 19.24 -4.72
C ASN A 613 -1.01 17.82 -4.42
N THR A 614 0.30 17.62 -4.20
CA THR A 614 0.89 16.28 -4.10
C THR A 614 0.90 15.74 -2.67
N ILE A 615 1.03 16.60 -1.66
CA ILE A 615 1.14 16.20 -0.25
C ILE A 615 -0.12 16.59 0.53
N LEU A 616 -0.52 17.87 0.49
CA LEU A 616 -1.59 18.38 1.34
C LEU A 616 -2.99 17.92 0.89
N SER A 617 -3.26 17.90 -0.41
CA SER A 617 -4.56 17.47 -0.94
C SER A 617 -4.88 16.00 -0.60
N PRO A 618 -3.97 15.02 -0.78
CA PRO A 618 -4.21 13.64 -0.34
C PRO A 618 -4.45 13.50 1.17
N ILE A 619 -3.75 14.28 2.00
CA ILE A 619 -3.97 14.31 3.46
C ILE A 619 -5.41 14.77 3.77
N ALA A 620 -5.84 15.88 3.15
CA ALA A 620 -7.17 16.42 3.36
C ALA A 620 -8.28 15.46 2.87
N GLN A 621 -8.09 14.81 1.73
CA GLN A 621 -8.99 13.76 1.22
C GLN A 621 -9.11 12.58 2.20
N LYS A 622 -8.00 12.15 2.82
CA LYS A 622 -8.03 11.09 3.84
C LYS A 622 -8.76 11.53 5.11
N PHE A 623 -8.62 12.79 5.54
CA PHE A 623 -9.43 13.35 6.63
C PHE A 623 -10.94 13.34 6.30
N GLN A 624 -11.31 13.73 5.08
CA GLN A 624 -12.70 13.69 4.60
C GLN A 624 -13.27 12.28 4.61
N ARG A 625 -12.52 11.28 4.11
CA ARG A 625 -12.93 9.86 4.13
C ARG A 625 -13.14 9.32 5.56
N ARG A 626 -12.39 9.82 6.54
CA ARG A 626 -12.54 9.47 7.96
C ARG A 626 -13.62 10.28 8.69
N GLY A 627 -14.34 11.17 8.00
CA GLY A 627 -15.38 12.02 8.59
C GLY A 627 -14.85 13.19 9.43
N LYS A 628 -13.54 13.47 9.43
CA LYS A 628 -12.90 14.60 10.13
C LYS A 628 -12.89 15.85 9.24
N TYR A 629 -14.08 16.38 8.95
CA TYR A 629 -14.25 17.47 7.99
C TYR A 629 -13.59 18.79 8.40
N THR A 630 -13.65 19.15 9.69
CA THR A 630 -13.02 20.38 10.22
C THR A 630 -11.50 20.37 10.03
N ASP A 631 -10.87 19.21 10.23
CA ASP A 631 -9.44 19.02 10.00
C ASP A 631 -9.09 19.09 8.51
N ALA A 632 -9.91 18.50 7.63
CA ALA A 632 -9.73 18.61 6.18
C ALA A 632 -9.78 20.07 5.70
N VAL A 633 -10.74 20.86 6.22
CA VAL A 633 -10.86 22.29 5.92
C VAL A 633 -9.63 23.06 6.40
N ASN A 634 -9.15 22.80 7.63
CA ASN A 634 -7.92 23.43 8.13
C ASN A 634 -6.72 23.16 7.22
N VAL A 635 -6.57 21.94 6.70
CA VAL A 635 -5.49 21.59 5.76
C VAL A 635 -5.63 22.33 4.43
N TYR A 636 -6.84 22.39 3.87
CA TYR A 636 -7.08 23.13 2.62
C TYR A 636 -6.84 24.64 2.79
N VAL A 637 -7.29 25.23 3.89
CA VAL A 637 -7.02 26.64 4.22
C VAL A 637 -5.53 26.88 4.42
N SER A 638 -4.81 26.01 5.15
CA SER A 638 -3.34 26.06 5.27
C SER A 638 -2.63 25.97 3.90
N SER A 639 -3.22 25.25 2.96
CA SER A 639 -2.71 25.12 1.59
C SER A 639 -3.05 26.32 0.70
N GLY A 640 -3.88 27.27 1.16
CA GLY A 640 -4.37 28.39 0.37
C GLY A 640 -5.42 28.01 -0.67
N ASN A 641 -6.00 26.81 -0.58
CA ASN A 641 -7.00 26.32 -1.54
C ASN A 641 -8.41 26.42 -0.94
N TYR A 642 -8.96 27.63 -1.00
CA TYR A 642 -10.23 27.97 -0.36
C TYR A 642 -11.44 27.34 -1.07
N THR A 643 -11.33 27.06 -2.37
CA THR A 643 -12.42 26.45 -3.14
C THR A 643 -12.76 25.06 -2.61
N GLU A 644 -11.77 24.20 -2.45
CA GLU A 644 -11.93 22.84 -1.91
C GLU A 644 -12.32 22.86 -0.44
N ALA A 645 -11.76 23.79 0.35
CA ALA A 645 -12.16 24.00 1.73
C ALA A 645 -13.68 24.28 1.83
N LEU A 646 -14.18 25.21 1.01
CA LEU A 646 -15.60 25.56 0.98
C LEU A 646 -16.47 24.44 0.38
N GLN A 647 -15.97 23.66 -0.57
CA GLN A 647 -16.68 22.48 -1.07
C GLN A 647 -16.86 21.42 0.02
N VAL A 648 -15.83 21.15 0.82
CA VAL A 648 -15.91 20.23 1.97
C VAL A 648 -16.89 20.77 3.01
N LEU A 649 -16.85 22.08 3.31
CA LEU A 649 -17.83 22.71 4.20
C LEU A 649 -19.26 22.63 3.64
N ASN A 650 -19.45 22.87 2.35
CA ASN A 650 -20.76 22.75 1.70
C ASN A 650 -21.31 21.34 1.80
N PHE A 651 -20.46 20.32 1.62
CA PHE A 651 -20.83 18.93 1.81
C PHE A 651 -21.21 18.64 3.27
N GLN A 652 -20.44 19.15 4.23
CA GLN A 652 -20.75 18.97 5.65
C GLN A 652 -22.07 19.67 6.04
N LEU A 653 -22.30 20.89 5.56
CA LEU A 653 -23.55 21.64 5.76
C LEU A 653 -24.75 20.94 5.11
N ASP A 654 -24.60 20.45 3.88
CA ASP A 654 -25.64 19.68 3.20
C ASP A 654 -25.96 18.39 3.97
N HIS A 655 -24.95 17.68 4.46
CA HIS A 655 -25.14 16.47 5.25
C HIS A 655 -25.85 16.73 6.58
N THR A 656 -25.46 17.78 7.32
CA THR A 656 -26.12 18.15 8.58
C THR A 656 -27.55 18.61 8.36
N LEU A 657 -27.83 19.38 7.31
CA LEU A 657 -29.18 19.76 6.90
C LEU A 657 -30.04 18.52 6.60
N ASN A 658 -29.53 17.60 5.78
CA ASN A 658 -30.25 16.35 5.47
C ASN A 658 -30.54 15.51 6.73
N MET A 659 -29.62 15.48 7.69
CA MET A 659 -29.82 14.81 8.97
C MET A 659 -30.91 15.48 9.81
N CYS A 660 -30.90 16.81 9.90
CA CYS A 660 -31.93 17.57 10.63
C CYS A 660 -33.33 17.31 10.05
N ILE A 661 -33.45 17.30 8.72
CA ILE A 661 -34.72 17.09 8.01
C ILE A 661 -35.27 15.68 8.26
N LYS A 662 -34.41 14.64 8.23
CA LYS A 662 -34.84 13.24 8.37
C LYS A 662 -35.27 12.86 9.79
N LEU A 663 -34.62 13.43 10.81
CA LEU A 663 -34.87 13.04 12.19
C LEU A 663 -36.07 13.77 12.82
N GLY A 664 -36.57 14.84 12.19
CA GLY A 664 -37.79 15.56 12.61
C GLY A 664 -37.75 16.20 13.99
N LYS A 665 -36.65 16.05 14.73
CA LYS A 665 -36.30 16.67 16.01
C LYS A 665 -34.79 16.63 16.24
N ILE A 666 -34.23 17.70 16.78
CA ILE A 666 -32.84 17.83 17.24
C ILE A 666 -32.76 17.48 18.76
N GLU A 667 -33.44 16.43 19.20
CA GLU A 667 -33.35 16.00 20.60
C GLU A 667 -32.31 14.88 20.72
N GLY A 668 -31.04 15.26 20.89
CA GLY A 668 -29.97 14.34 21.32
C GLY A 668 -28.60 14.53 20.67
N HIS A 669 -28.53 15.22 19.53
CA HIS A 669 -27.27 15.66 18.94
C HIS A 669 -27.28 17.17 18.92
N GLN A 670 -26.45 17.79 19.77
CA GLN A 670 -26.15 19.22 19.63
C GLN A 670 -25.81 19.45 18.15
N VAL A 671 -26.64 20.18 17.41
CA VAL A 671 -26.13 20.80 16.19
C VAL A 671 -24.96 21.64 16.67
N ASP A 672 -23.77 21.26 16.23
CA ASP A 672 -22.52 21.88 16.61
C ASP A 672 -22.60 23.37 16.26
N HIS A 673 -22.96 24.21 17.24
CA HIS A 673 -22.65 25.65 17.18
C HIS A 673 -21.18 25.84 16.79
N GLN A 674 -20.33 24.90 17.19
CA GLN A 674 -18.93 24.78 16.76
C GLN A 674 -18.76 24.74 15.23
N LEU A 675 -19.62 24.04 14.48
CA LEU A 675 -19.55 23.99 13.02
C LEU A 675 -19.95 25.34 12.40
N ILE A 676 -21.00 25.98 12.94
CA ILE A 676 -21.45 27.30 12.48
C ILE A 676 -20.38 28.34 12.77
N ASP A 677 -19.83 28.36 13.98
CA ASP A 677 -18.75 29.24 14.40
C ASP A 677 -17.49 29.00 13.54
N PHE A 678 -17.19 27.73 13.25
CA PHE A 678 -16.08 27.36 12.36
C PHE A 678 -16.30 27.86 10.93
N CYS A 679 -17.49 27.65 10.35
CA CYS A 679 -17.85 28.16 9.02
C CYS A 679 -17.75 29.69 8.97
N VAL A 680 -18.30 30.39 9.96
CA VAL A 680 -18.24 31.86 10.05
C VAL A 680 -16.79 32.33 10.15
N SER A 681 -15.96 31.69 10.98
CA SER A 681 -14.55 32.04 11.10
C SER A 681 -13.76 31.79 9.81
N THR A 682 -14.09 30.73 9.06
CA THR A 682 -13.47 30.40 7.77
C THR A 682 -13.88 31.38 6.66
N LEU A 683 -15.13 31.87 6.68
CA LEU A 683 -15.59 32.90 5.76
C LEU A 683 -14.97 34.27 6.06
N GLN A 684 -14.90 34.66 7.34
CA GLN A 684 -14.22 35.90 7.76
C GLN A 684 -12.75 35.90 7.35
N SER A 685 -12.08 34.75 7.49
CA SER A 685 -10.73 34.52 6.96
C SER A 685 -10.65 34.81 5.47
N TYR A 686 -11.55 34.21 4.68
CA TYR A 686 -11.57 34.37 3.24
C TYR A 686 -11.74 35.85 2.83
N GLU A 687 -12.70 36.54 3.45
CA GLU A 687 -13.02 37.95 3.18
C GLU A 687 -11.89 38.92 3.58
N SER A 688 -11.13 38.58 4.62
CA SER A 688 -9.96 39.37 5.07
C SER A 688 -8.70 39.16 4.22
N GLY A 689 -8.62 38.06 3.45
CA GLY A 689 -7.46 37.71 2.65
C GLY A 689 -7.45 38.36 1.27
N ALA A 690 -6.54 39.31 1.05
CA ALA A 690 -6.48 40.15 -0.16
C ALA A 690 -6.19 39.41 -1.50
N ASN A 691 -5.88 38.10 -1.50
CA ASN A 691 -5.44 37.33 -2.67
C ASN A 691 -6.17 35.98 -2.86
N ASN A 692 -7.38 35.82 -2.31
CA ASN A 692 -8.07 34.52 -2.37
C ASN A 692 -8.87 34.37 -3.68
N SER A 693 -8.45 33.45 -4.56
CA SER A 693 -9.25 33.03 -5.72
C SER A 693 -10.19 31.91 -5.32
N CYS A 694 -11.49 32.19 -5.21
CA CYS A 694 -12.53 31.17 -5.06
C CYS A 694 -13.57 31.30 -6.17
N ASP A 695 -14.15 30.18 -6.57
CA ASP A 695 -15.33 30.17 -7.43
C ASP A 695 -16.49 30.87 -6.71
N SER A 696 -17.00 31.94 -7.34
CA SER A 696 -18.14 32.72 -6.85
C SER A 696 -19.36 31.83 -6.57
N ASN A 697 -19.56 30.77 -7.35
CA ASN A 697 -20.68 29.83 -7.15
C ASN A 697 -20.54 29.06 -5.84
N VAL A 698 -19.34 28.55 -5.52
CA VAL A 698 -19.09 27.76 -4.29
C VAL A 698 -19.33 28.62 -3.05
N LEU A 699 -18.95 29.90 -3.10
CA LEU A 699 -19.17 30.88 -2.04
C LEU A 699 -20.67 31.19 -1.85
N ILE A 700 -21.41 31.39 -2.94
CA ILE A 700 -22.87 31.60 -2.91
C ILE A 700 -23.55 30.39 -2.26
N VAL A 701 -23.13 29.16 -2.62
CA VAL A 701 -23.68 27.95 -2.00
C VAL A 701 -23.42 27.92 -0.50
N ASN A 702 -22.20 28.24 -0.07
CA ASN A 702 -21.84 28.22 1.34
C ASN A 702 -22.67 29.21 2.17
N HIS A 703 -22.74 30.47 1.74
CA HIS A 703 -23.57 31.46 2.43
C HIS A 703 -25.04 31.08 2.47
N THR A 704 -25.56 30.49 1.40
CA THR A 704 -26.97 30.09 1.31
C THR A 704 -27.26 28.92 2.24
N LEU A 705 -26.45 27.86 2.22
CA LEU A 705 -26.61 26.70 3.10
C LEU A 705 -26.43 27.09 4.58
N LEU A 706 -25.47 27.96 4.90
CA LEU A 706 -25.25 28.45 6.26
C LEU A 706 -26.47 29.24 6.78
N ARG A 707 -27.07 30.09 5.94
CA ARG A 707 -28.29 30.83 6.29
C ARG A 707 -29.48 29.90 6.47
N ILE A 708 -29.64 28.90 5.59
CA ILE A 708 -30.70 27.88 5.72
C ILE A 708 -30.52 27.13 7.04
N LEU A 709 -29.31 26.67 7.36
CA LEU A 709 -29.05 25.97 8.62
C LEU A 709 -29.35 26.85 9.85
N LYS A 710 -28.91 28.12 9.85
CA LYS A 710 -29.28 29.07 10.92
C LYS A 710 -30.79 29.24 11.04
N ALA A 711 -31.51 29.37 9.93
CA ALA A 711 -32.96 29.47 9.92
C ALA A 711 -33.63 28.20 10.48
N THR A 712 -33.14 27.00 10.15
CA THR A 712 -33.66 25.75 10.75
C THR A 712 -33.46 25.70 12.27
N LEU A 713 -32.34 26.21 12.78
CA LEU A 713 -32.08 26.28 14.22
C LEU A 713 -32.97 27.29 14.96
N HIS A 714 -33.21 28.46 14.37
CA HIS A 714 -34.12 29.46 14.93
C HIS A 714 -35.59 28.99 14.90
N TYR A 715 -35.96 28.20 13.88
CA TYR A 715 -37.29 27.59 13.79
C TYR A 715 -37.56 26.64 14.97
N GLU A 716 -36.60 25.77 15.30
CA GLU A 716 -36.66 24.87 16.47
C GLU A 716 -36.73 25.64 17.80
N ARG A 717 -36.15 26.84 17.88
CA ARG A 717 -36.24 27.73 19.07
C ARG A 717 -37.53 28.55 19.14
N HIS A 718 -38.44 28.39 18.18
CA HIS A 718 -39.65 29.20 18.03
C HIS A 718 -39.40 30.70 17.79
N GLU A 719 -38.23 31.07 17.26
CA GLU A 719 -37.83 32.45 16.94
C GLU A 719 -38.21 32.81 15.49
N TYR A 720 -39.51 32.76 15.17
CA TYR A 720 -40.01 32.84 13.80
C TYR A 720 -39.69 34.14 13.04
N GLU A 721 -39.52 35.27 13.75
CA GLU A 721 -39.17 36.57 13.14
C GLU A 721 -37.77 36.52 12.49
N GLN A 722 -36.80 35.89 13.17
CA GLN A 722 -35.42 35.73 12.70
C GLN A 722 -35.32 34.73 11.55
N VAL A 723 -36.17 33.69 11.55
CA VAL A 723 -36.28 32.72 10.44
C VAL A 723 -36.63 33.42 9.13
N VAL A 724 -37.66 34.27 9.14
CA VAL A 724 -38.11 35.00 7.95
C VAL A 724 -37.02 35.97 7.47
N GLU A 725 -36.34 36.68 8.38
CA GLU A 725 -35.26 37.60 8.02
C GLU A 725 -34.06 36.88 7.38
N LEU A 726 -33.62 35.77 7.99
CA LEU A 726 -32.51 34.97 7.47
C LEU A 726 -32.83 34.37 6.10
N ILE A 727 -34.07 33.91 5.89
CA ILE A 727 -34.48 33.33 4.62
C ILE A 727 -34.61 34.40 3.54
N LYS A 728 -35.11 35.61 3.85
CA LYS A 728 -35.08 36.73 2.91
C LYS A 728 -33.66 37.05 2.46
N SER A 729 -32.70 37.04 3.40
CA SER A 729 -31.29 37.28 3.08
C SER A 729 -30.63 36.22 2.18
N THR A 730 -31.30 35.09 1.90
CA THR A 730 -30.79 34.07 0.96
C THR A 730 -30.99 34.44 -0.51
N ASN A 731 -31.84 35.43 -0.84
CA ASN A 731 -32.22 35.78 -2.22
C ASN A 731 -32.74 34.59 -3.07
N ILE A 732 -33.23 33.52 -2.42
CA ILE A 732 -33.89 32.40 -3.11
C ILE A 732 -35.33 32.78 -3.47
N PHE A 733 -36.02 33.45 -2.55
CA PHE A 733 -37.41 33.88 -2.73
C PHE A 733 -37.47 35.34 -3.21
N PRO A 734 -38.45 35.69 -4.06
CA PRO A 734 -38.68 37.07 -4.50
C PRO A 734 -39.03 38.00 -3.33
N GLU A 735 -38.37 39.17 -3.26
CA GLU A 735 -38.60 40.19 -2.22
C GLU A 735 -39.85 41.04 -2.49
N SER A 736 -40.19 41.25 -3.76
CA SER A 736 -41.34 42.04 -4.18
C SER A 736 -42.49 41.14 -4.62
N SER A 737 -43.70 41.70 -4.61
CA SER A 737 -44.92 41.02 -5.07
C SER A 737 -45.13 41.16 -6.58
N ASP A 738 -44.16 41.75 -7.29
CA ASP A 738 -44.29 42.09 -8.70
C ASP A 738 -43.99 40.86 -9.56
N PHE A 739 -44.83 40.63 -10.56
CA PHE A 739 -44.77 39.43 -11.40
C PHE A 739 -43.45 39.30 -12.18
N SER A 740 -42.81 40.42 -12.53
CA SER A 740 -41.49 40.43 -13.16
C SER A 740 -40.41 39.87 -12.25
N ASP A 741 -40.43 40.22 -10.98
CA ASP A 741 -39.41 39.82 -10.01
C ASP A 741 -39.58 38.35 -9.62
N ILE A 742 -40.82 37.87 -9.59
CA ILE A 742 -41.13 36.44 -9.45
C ILE A 742 -40.58 35.65 -10.65
N GLN A 743 -40.73 36.13 -11.89
CA GLN A 743 -40.18 35.46 -13.08
C GLN A 743 -38.64 35.46 -13.08
N ILE A 744 -38.01 36.57 -12.68
CA ILE A 744 -36.54 36.67 -12.58
C ILE A 744 -36.02 35.71 -11.51
N ALA A 745 -36.66 35.65 -10.34
CA ALA A 745 -36.30 34.70 -9.28
C ALA A 745 -36.49 33.24 -9.73
N THR A 746 -37.55 32.95 -10.48
CA THR A 746 -37.83 31.60 -11.02
C THR A 746 -36.78 31.19 -12.05
N ALA A 747 -36.44 32.07 -13.00
CA ALA A 747 -35.41 31.80 -13.99
C ALA A 747 -34.03 31.63 -13.34
N ARG A 748 -33.73 32.42 -12.30
CA ARG A 748 -32.52 32.28 -11.50
C ARG A 748 -32.48 30.93 -10.79
N PHE A 749 -33.60 30.51 -10.18
CA PHE A 749 -33.69 29.21 -9.54
C PHE A 749 -33.46 28.08 -10.55
N ASN A 750 -34.18 28.05 -11.67
CA ASN A 750 -34.10 26.96 -12.65
C ASN A 750 -32.74 26.86 -13.38
N ASN A 751 -32.03 27.98 -13.58
CA ASN A 751 -30.79 27.99 -14.36
C ASN A 751 -29.50 28.10 -13.52
N SER A 752 -29.53 28.78 -12.37
CA SER A 752 -28.29 29.16 -11.65
C SER A 752 -28.14 28.59 -10.24
N THR A 753 -29.20 28.04 -9.62
CA THR A 753 -29.06 27.44 -8.29
C THR A 753 -28.49 26.02 -8.35
N PRO A 754 -27.42 25.71 -7.60
CA PRO A 754 -26.86 24.36 -7.54
C PRO A 754 -27.81 23.33 -6.90
N TYR A 755 -27.69 22.08 -7.32
CA TYR A 755 -28.53 20.96 -6.87
C TYR A 755 -28.55 20.80 -5.33
N SER A 756 -27.40 21.04 -4.67
CA SER A 756 -27.29 20.99 -3.20
C SER A 756 -28.26 21.92 -2.48
N ILE A 757 -28.63 23.06 -3.08
CA ILE A 757 -29.65 23.97 -2.52
C ILE A 757 -31.05 23.51 -2.92
N ARG A 758 -31.24 23.13 -4.20
CA ARG A 758 -32.55 22.72 -4.73
C ARG A 758 -33.15 21.56 -3.95
N LYS A 759 -32.32 20.60 -3.53
CA LYS A 759 -32.74 19.45 -2.74
C LYS A 759 -33.44 19.83 -1.42
N HIS A 760 -33.06 20.95 -0.81
CA HIS A 760 -33.61 21.40 0.47
C HIS A 760 -34.80 22.35 0.33
N ILE A 761 -35.20 22.71 -0.90
CA ILE A 761 -36.24 23.73 -1.12
C ILE A 761 -37.57 23.34 -0.48
N ASP A 762 -37.91 22.05 -0.54
CA ASP A 762 -39.11 21.46 0.05
C ASP A 762 -39.22 21.74 1.54
N HIS A 763 -38.12 21.55 2.27
CA HIS A 763 -38.06 21.79 3.71
C HIS A 763 -38.05 23.27 4.06
N VAL A 764 -37.31 24.08 3.29
CA VAL A 764 -37.27 25.55 3.47
C VAL A 764 -38.68 26.13 3.27
N LEU A 765 -39.43 25.68 2.26
CA LEU A 765 -40.80 26.10 2.00
C LEU A 765 -41.73 25.80 3.18
N ILE A 766 -41.62 24.61 3.77
CA ILE A 766 -42.41 24.22 4.94
C ILE A 766 -42.09 25.13 6.13
N ILE A 767 -40.81 25.35 6.44
CA ILE A 767 -40.39 26.21 7.55
C ILE A 767 -40.87 27.65 7.38
N VAL A 768 -40.78 28.19 6.16
CA VAL A 768 -41.22 29.56 5.86
C VAL A 768 -42.72 29.70 6.08
N MET A 769 -43.52 28.78 5.53
CA MET A 769 -44.98 28.85 5.63
C MET A 769 -45.48 28.58 7.05
N GLU A 770 -44.86 27.63 7.76
CA GLU A 770 -45.15 27.39 9.19
C GLU A 770 -44.80 28.61 10.04
N SER A 771 -43.66 29.25 9.77
CA SER A 771 -43.24 30.47 10.46
C SER A 771 -44.20 31.64 10.18
N TYR A 772 -44.63 31.82 8.94
CA TYR A 772 -45.62 32.85 8.58
C TYR A 772 -46.98 32.61 9.25
N SER A 773 -47.45 31.35 9.30
CA SER A 773 -48.69 30.99 10.02
C SER A 773 -48.58 31.29 11.51
N LYS A 774 -47.47 30.88 12.17
CA LYS A 774 -47.24 31.14 13.60
C LYS A 774 -47.07 32.61 13.94
N LEU A 775 -46.46 33.40 13.06
CA LEU A 775 -46.38 34.85 13.21
C LEU A 775 -47.76 35.50 13.09
N CYS A 776 -48.58 35.08 12.12
CA CYS A 776 -49.97 35.53 12.02
C CYS A 776 -50.74 35.23 13.31
N ASP A 777 -50.63 34.01 13.86
CA ASP A 777 -51.27 33.63 15.13
C ASP A 777 -50.79 34.54 16.30
N LYS A 778 -49.48 34.79 16.39
CA LYS A 778 -48.87 35.65 17.43
C LYS A 778 -49.37 37.09 17.35
N TYR A 779 -49.42 37.68 16.15
CA TYR A 779 -49.93 39.05 15.95
C TYR A 779 -51.45 39.16 16.16
N SER A 780 -52.20 38.06 15.97
CA SER A 780 -53.63 37.98 16.28
C SER A 780 -53.91 37.87 17.79
N GLN A 781 -52.98 37.32 18.59
CA GLN A 781 -53.15 37.10 20.03
C GLN A 781 -52.65 38.27 20.92
N HIS A 782 -51.68 39.08 20.48
CA HIS A 782 -51.10 40.16 21.29
C HIS A 782 -51.83 41.52 21.17
N ASN A 783 -52.48 41.93 22.27
CA ASN A 783 -52.85 43.29 22.75
C ASN A 783 -53.55 44.32 21.82
N LEU A 784 -54.74 44.72 22.26
CA LEU A 784 -55.67 45.77 21.76
C LEU A 784 -55.08 47.18 21.54
N ASN A 785 -53.81 47.45 21.89
CA ASN A 785 -53.21 48.80 21.84
C ASN A 785 -52.39 49.09 20.57
N LEU A 786 -52.14 48.09 19.70
CA LEU A 786 -51.34 48.20 18.46
C LEU A 786 -52.09 47.67 17.22
N HIS A 787 -53.42 47.74 17.21
CA HIS A 787 -54.24 47.03 16.24
C HIS A 787 -53.94 47.38 14.77
N ASN A 788 -53.71 48.66 14.45
CA ASN A 788 -53.38 49.10 13.08
C ASN A 788 -52.02 48.59 12.59
N ILE A 789 -51.00 48.57 13.45
CA ILE A 789 -49.65 48.11 13.10
C ILE A 789 -49.65 46.58 12.94
N ASN A 790 -50.35 45.86 13.82
CA ASN A 790 -50.50 44.41 13.70
C ASN A 790 -51.30 44.01 12.45
N GLN A 791 -52.36 44.75 12.09
CA GLN A 791 -53.10 44.53 10.83
C GLN A 791 -52.23 44.78 9.59
N MET A 792 -51.40 45.83 9.58
CA MET A 792 -50.46 46.09 8.50
C MET A 792 -49.39 44.98 8.38
N ASN A 793 -48.87 44.49 9.51
CA ASN A 793 -47.88 43.41 9.53
C ASN A 793 -48.48 42.07 9.05
N ILE A 794 -49.72 41.75 9.46
CA ILE A 794 -50.45 40.57 8.97
C ILE A 794 -50.70 40.67 7.47
N ALA A 795 -51.12 41.83 6.96
CA ALA A 795 -51.33 42.04 5.52
C ALA A 795 -50.02 41.87 4.73
N LYS A 796 -48.90 42.36 5.28
CA LYS A 796 -47.56 42.20 4.69
C LYS A 796 -47.14 40.72 4.64
N ILE A 797 -47.28 39.98 5.75
CA ILE A 797 -46.94 38.54 5.82
C ILE A 797 -47.80 37.71 4.86
N LYS A 798 -49.11 38.00 4.78
CA LYS A 798 -50.01 37.34 3.82
C LYS A 798 -49.61 37.61 2.38
N LYS A 799 -49.25 38.85 2.05
CA LYS A 799 -48.76 39.20 0.70
C LYS A 799 -47.48 38.43 0.37
N GLU A 800 -46.54 38.33 1.30
CA GLU A 800 -45.30 37.57 1.13
C GLU A 800 -45.55 36.06 0.96
N ALA A 801 -46.46 35.47 1.73
CA ALA A 801 -46.85 34.06 1.59
C ALA A 801 -47.47 33.76 0.21
N VAL A 802 -48.30 34.67 -0.32
CA VAL A 802 -48.85 34.57 -1.69
C VAL A 802 -47.73 34.64 -2.74
N THR A 803 -46.73 35.51 -2.55
CA THR A 803 -45.57 35.60 -3.45
C THR A 803 -44.78 34.28 -3.46
N VAL A 804 -44.53 33.67 -2.30
CA VAL A 804 -43.83 32.38 -2.19
C VAL A 804 -44.61 31.25 -2.87
N MET A 805 -45.94 31.20 -2.71
CA MET A 805 -46.79 30.22 -3.39
C MET A 805 -46.83 30.42 -4.91
N SER A 806 -46.84 31.67 -5.37
CA SER A 806 -46.78 32.01 -6.80
C SER A 806 -45.44 31.62 -7.41
N PHE A 807 -44.35 31.77 -6.66
CA PHE A 807 -43.03 31.29 -7.03
C PHE A 807 -43.01 29.76 -7.15
N VAL A 808 -43.52 29.03 -6.14
CA VAL A 808 -43.61 27.56 -6.16
C VAL A 808 -44.36 27.02 -7.39
N ALA A 809 -45.41 27.70 -7.84
CA ALA A 809 -46.19 27.31 -9.01
C ALA A 809 -45.44 27.45 -10.35
N LEU A 810 -44.37 28.24 -10.40
CA LEU A 810 -43.62 28.56 -11.62
C LEU A 810 -42.28 27.80 -11.74
N ILE A 811 -41.83 27.10 -10.71
CA ILE A 811 -40.55 26.39 -10.68
C ILE A 811 -40.66 25.04 -11.43
N ASP A 812 -39.63 24.67 -12.22
CA ASP A 812 -39.60 23.40 -12.99
C ASP A 812 -39.26 22.16 -12.12
N TYR A 813 -38.98 22.39 -10.85
CA TYR A 813 -38.59 21.39 -9.86
C TYR A 813 -39.84 20.69 -9.30
N LYS A 814 -39.87 19.36 -9.39
CA LYS A 814 -40.99 18.55 -8.92
C LYS A 814 -41.03 18.48 -7.40
N ILE A 815 -41.72 19.43 -6.78
CA ILE A 815 -42.04 19.39 -5.35
C ILE A 815 -43.05 18.23 -5.12
N PRO A 816 -42.84 17.36 -4.11
CA PRO A 816 -43.77 16.30 -3.79
C PRO A 816 -45.20 16.81 -3.55
N ALA A 817 -46.20 16.15 -4.14
CA ALA A 817 -47.61 16.55 -4.06
C ALA A 817 -48.13 16.69 -2.61
N GLU A 818 -47.61 15.88 -1.69
CA GLU A 818 -47.92 15.93 -0.27
C GLU A 818 -47.55 17.28 0.37
N ILE A 819 -46.43 17.87 -0.05
CA ILE A 819 -45.96 19.16 0.46
C ILE A 819 -46.84 20.28 -0.06
N VAL A 820 -47.22 20.24 -1.35
CA VAL A 820 -48.18 21.20 -1.92
C VAL A 820 -49.53 21.14 -1.19
N VAL A 821 -50.00 19.94 -0.85
CA VAL A 821 -51.22 19.77 -0.03
C VAL A 821 -51.02 20.31 1.40
N LYS A 822 -49.86 20.09 2.02
CA LYS A 822 -49.56 20.61 3.36
C LYS A 822 -49.47 22.15 3.38
N LEU A 823 -48.89 22.75 2.34
CA LEU A 823 -48.81 24.20 2.15
C LEU A 823 -50.21 24.81 1.95
N ASN A 824 -51.08 24.15 1.17
CA ASN A 824 -52.47 24.59 0.98
C ASN A 824 -53.35 24.41 2.23
N LYS A 825 -53.04 23.45 3.11
CA LYS A 825 -53.73 23.22 4.39
C LYS A 825 -53.34 24.22 5.48
N GLN A 826 -52.20 24.88 5.36
CA GLN A 826 -51.82 25.96 6.29
C GLN A 826 -52.61 27.21 5.91
N ASP A 827 -53.70 27.44 6.65
CA ASP A 827 -54.75 28.45 6.47
C ASP A 827 -54.26 29.92 6.51
N ILE A 828 -53.31 30.28 5.65
CA ILE A 828 -52.94 31.69 5.40
C ILE A 828 -53.81 32.26 4.26
N LEU A 829 -54.29 31.39 3.37
CA LEU A 829 -55.00 31.73 2.13
C LEU A 829 -56.54 31.65 2.19
N SER A 830 -57.13 31.06 3.23
CA SER A 830 -58.60 30.92 3.35
C SER A 830 -59.36 32.23 3.65
N THR A 831 -58.70 33.40 3.52
CA THR A 831 -59.30 34.74 3.69
C THR A 831 -59.05 35.67 2.50
N PHE A 832 -58.83 35.13 1.30
CA PHE A 832 -58.82 35.90 0.04
C PHE A 832 -60.07 35.69 -0.84
N ASN A 833 -61.16 35.17 -0.26
CA ASN A 833 -62.48 35.25 -0.86
C ASN A 833 -63.35 36.27 -0.10
#